data_AF-Q3UV74-F1
#
_entry.id   AF-Q3UV74-F1
#
_cell.length_a   1.000
_cell.length_b   1.000
_cell.length_c   1.000
_cell.angle_alpha   90.00
_cell.angle_beta   90.00
_cell.angle_gamma   90.00
#
_symmetry.space_group_name_H-M   'P 1'
#
loop_
_entity.id
_entity.type
_entity.pdbx_description
1 polymer ?
#
loop_
_entity_poly.entity_id
_entity_poly.type
_entity_poly.pdbx_seq_one_letter_code
_entity_poly.pdbx_strand_id
1 'polypeptide(L)'
;MLGQCTLLPVLAGLLSLESALSQLCTKDNVSTCQDCIRSGPSCAWCQKLNFTGRGEPDSVRCDTPEQLLLKGCTSEYLVDPKSLAESQEDKERDQRQLSPRNVTVFLRPGQAATFKVDFQRTQDNSVDLYFLMGLSGSAQGHLSNVQTLGSDLLKALNEISRSGRIGFGSIVNMTFQHILKLTADSSQFQRELRKQLVSGKLATPKGQLDAVVQVAICLGEIGWRNGTRFLVLVTDNDFHLAKDKTLGTRQNTSDGRCHLDDGMYRSRGEPDYQSVVQLASKLAENNIQPIFVVPSRMVKTYEKLTTFIPKLTIGELSDDSSNVAQLIRNAYSKLSSIVVLNHSTIPSILKVTYDSYCSNGTSNPGKPSGDCSGVQINDQVTFQVNITASECFREQFFFIQALGFMDSVTVRVLPLCECQCQEQSQHHSLCGGKGAMECGICRCNSGYAGKNCECQTQGPSSQDLEGSCRKDNSSIMCSGLGDCICGQCECHTSDIPNKEIYGQYCECNNVNCERYDGQVCGGPERGHCSCGRCFCRYGFVGSACQCRMSTSGCLNNRMVECSGHGRCYCNRCLCDPGYQPPLCEKRPGYFHRCSEYYSCARCLKDNSAIKCRECWNLLFSNTPFSNKTCMTERDSEGCWTTYTLYQPDQSDINSIYIKESLVCAEISNTTILLGVIVGVLLAVIFLLVYCMVYLKGTQKAAKLPRKGGAQSTLAQQPHFQEPHHVEPVWNQERQGTQ
;
A
#
# COMPACT_ATOMS: atom_id res chain seq x y z
N MET A 1 -36.56 8.63 -10.37
CA MET A 1 -36.19 7.38 -11.08
C MET A 1 -35.02 7.63 -12.04
N LEU A 2 -33.90 8.16 -11.54
CA LEU A 2 -32.62 8.27 -12.25
C LEU A 2 -31.56 8.42 -11.17
N GLY A 3 -30.87 7.35 -10.83
CA GLY A 3 -29.90 7.37 -9.74
C GLY A 3 -29.33 6.01 -9.39
N GLN A 4 -28.90 5.22 -10.38
CA GLN A 4 -28.18 3.97 -10.11
C GLN A 4 -27.34 3.44 -11.31
N CYS A 5 -26.78 4.32 -12.17
CA CYS A 5 -25.94 3.89 -13.30
C CYS A 5 -24.51 4.47 -13.35
N THR A 6 -23.99 5.11 -12.29
CA THR A 6 -22.64 5.72 -12.32
C THR A 6 -21.54 4.90 -11.65
N LEU A 7 -21.84 3.74 -11.03
CA LEU A 7 -20.83 2.95 -10.31
C LEU A 7 -20.04 1.94 -11.16
N LEU A 8 -20.57 1.48 -12.29
CA LEU A 8 -19.86 0.53 -13.17
C LEU A 8 -18.67 1.13 -13.95
N PRO A 9 -18.68 2.37 -14.47
CA PRO A 9 -17.52 2.88 -15.19
C PRO A 9 -16.34 3.21 -14.28
N VAL A 10 -16.56 3.52 -12.99
CA VAL A 10 -15.48 3.83 -12.04
C VAL A 10 -14.66 2.58 -11.72
N LEU A 11 -15.31 1.42 -11.55
CA LEU A 11 -14.63 0.14 -11.30
C LEU A 11 -13.84 -0.36 -12.53
N ALA A 12 -14.35 -0.14 -13.75
CA ALA A 12 -13.60 -0.43 -14.97
C ALA A 12 -12.39 0.51 -15.17
N GLY A 13 -12.53 1.78 -14.78
CA GLY A 13 -11.43 2.75 -14.79
C GLY A 13 -10.30 2.41 -13.82
N LEU A 14 -10.63 1.92 -12.61
CA LEU A 14 -9.63 1.51 -11.61
C LEU A 14 -8.88 0.24 -12.02
N LEU A 15 -9.55 -0.75 -12.59
CA LEU A 15 -8.89 -1.97 -13.13
C LEU A 15 -8.00 -1.67 -14.35
N SER A 16 -8.32 -0.61 -15.12
CA SER A 16 -7.48 -0.15 -16.23
C SER A 16 -6.27 0.67 -15.75
N LEU A 17 -6.32 1.24 -14.55
CA LEU A 17 -5.21 2.00 -13.98
C LEU A 17 -4.13 1.10 -13.37
N GLU A 18 -4.51 -0.04 -12.76
CA GLU A 18 -3.54 -1.01 -12.24
C GLU A 18 -2.71 -1.66 -13.37
N SER A 19 -3.32 -1.93 -14.53
CA SER A 19 -2.58 -2.41 -15.69
C SER A 19 -1.66 -1.33 -16.28
N ALA A 20 -2.06 -0.06 -16.26
CA ALA A 20 -1.22 1.05 -16.72
C ALA A 20 0.00 1.31 -15.79
N LEU A 21 -0.13 1.17 -14.46
CA LEU A 21 1.00 1.35 -13.54
C LEU A 21 2.08 0.27 -13.71
N SER A 22 1.72 -0.95 -14.11
CA SER A 22 2.68 -2.03 -14.35
C SER A 22 3.63 -1.79 -15.54
N GLN A 23 3.35 -0.78 -16.37
CA GLN A 23 4.15 -0.44 -17.55
C GLN A 23 5.28 0.57 -17.27
N LEU A 24 5.37 1.14 -16.06
CA LEU A 24 6.43 2.11 -15.77
C LEU A 24 7.73 1.41 -15.36
N CYS A 25 8.83 1.79 -16.01
CA CYS A 25 10.18 1.46 -15.56
C CYS A 25 10.69 2.58 -14.64
N THR A 26 10.81 2.28 -13.35
CA THR A 26 11.28 3.26 -12.35
C THR A 26 12.81 3.34 -12.40
N LYS A 27 13.36 4.55 -12.50
CA LYS A 27 14.80 4.80 -12.73
C LYS A 27 15.56 5.28 -11.48
N ASP A 28 15.03 4.99 -10.29
CA ASP A 28 15.61 5.46 -9.04
C ASP A 28 16.94 4.76 -8.76
N ASN A 29 18.02 5.54 -8.68
CA ASN A 29 19.38 5.06 -8.41
C ASN A 29 19.92 3.97 -9.37
N VAL A 30 19.43 3.94 -10.61
CA VAL A 30 19.90 2.98 -11.62
C VAL A 30 21.17 3.50 -12.28
N SER A 31 22.32 2.87 -12.00
CA SER A 31 23.60 3.20 -12.69
C SER A 31 24.13 2.04 -13.53
N THR A 32 23.59 0.83 -13.35
CA THR A 32 24.08 -0.38 -14.02
C THR A 32 22.96 -1.18 -14.65
N CYS A 33 23.31 -2.06 -15.58
CA CYS A 33 22.36 -3.00 -16.17
C CYS A 33 21.68 -3.85 -15.10
N GLN A 34 22.43 -4.34 -14.12
CA GLN A 34 21.89 -5.14 -13.02
C GLN A 34 20.85 -4.36 -12.18
N ASP A 35 21.12 -3.09 -11.86
CA ASP A 35 20.16 -2.25 -11.12
C ASP A 35 18.88 -2.06 -11.94
N CYS A 36 19.01 -1.89 -13.26
CA CYS A 36 17.88 -1.75 -14.16
C CYS A 36 17.00 -3.01 -14.20
N ILE A 37 17.60 -4.20 -14.37
CA ILE A 37 16.85 -5.46 -14.41
C ILE A 37 16.14 -5.75 -13.07
N ARG A 38 16.75 -5.32 -11.96
CA ARG A 38 16.18 -5.42 -10.60
C ARG A 38 15.04 -4.43 -10.34
N SER A 39 15.00 -3.31 -11.04
CA SER A 39 14.02 -2.24 -10.81
C SER A 39 12.59 -2.62 -11.18
N GLY A 40 12.41 -3.60 -12.06
CA GLY A 40 11.09 -4.15 -12.37
C GLY A 40 11.08 -5.00 -13.64
N PRO A 41 9.97 -5.73 -13.88
CA PRO A 41 9.84 -6.63 -15.04
C PRO A 41 9.68 -5.90 -16.38
N SER A 42 9.28 -4.62 -16.33
CA SER A 42 9.07 -3.74 -17.49
C SER A 42 10.35 -3.03 -17.96
N CYS A 43 11.41 -3.03 -17.15
CA CYS A 43 12.66 -2.36 -17.49
C CYS A 43 13.50 -3.18 -18.48
N ALA A 44 14.35 -2.52 -19.24
CA ALA A 44 15.35 -3.13 -20.11
C ALA A 44 16.55 -2.19 -20.17
N TRP A 45 17.70 -2.71 -20.59
CA TRP A 45 18.94 -1.96 -20.65
C TRP A 45 19.49 -1.88 -22.07
N CYS A 46 19.89 -0.69 -22.52
CA CYS A 46 20.56 -0.52 -23.80
C CYS A 46 22.10 -0.59 -23.65
N GLN A 47 22.71 -1.65 -24.19
CA GLN A 47 24.16 -1.83 -24.20
C GLN A 47 24.89 -1.18 -25.39
N LYS A 48 24.18 -0.43 -26.25
CA LYS A 48 24.76 0.22 -27.43
C LYS A 48 25.83 1.23 -27.01
N LEU A 49 26.97 1.22 -27.69
CA LEU A 49 28.02 2.23 -27.49
C LEU A 49 27.52 3.62 -27.89
N ASN A 50 27.95 4.66 -27.17
CA ASN A 50 27.56 6.06 -27.41
C ASN A 50 26.03 6.26 -27.44
N PHE A 51 25.26 5.46 -26.70
CA PHE A 51 23.80 5.59 -26.62
C PHE A 51 23.36 6.84 -25.85
N THR A 52 24.11 7.19 -24.80
CA THR A 52 23.87 8.38 -24.00
C THR A 52 24.59 9.58 -24.62
N GLY A 53 23.86 10.68 -24.80
CA GLY A 53 24.41 11.94 -25.30
C GLY A 53 25.46 12.55 -24.37
N ARG A 54 26.13 13.61 -24.82
CA ARG A 54 27.03 14.41 -23.97
C ARG A 54 26.20 15.01 -22.83
N GLY A 55 26.60 14.79 -21.58
CA GLY A 55 25.85 15.22 -20.39
C GLY A 55 24.75 14.29 -19.88
N GLU A 56 24.30 13.32 -20.69
CA GLU A 56 23.27 12.39 -20.24
C GLU A 56 23.84 11.32 -19.28
N PRO A 57 23.18 11.06 -18.13
CA PRO A 57 23.60 10.04 -17.19
C PRO A 57 23.34 8.63 -17.74
N ASP A 58 24.10 7.63 -17.29
CA ASP A 58 23.93 6.25 -17.76
C ASP A 58 22.60 5.61 -17.37
N SER A 59 21.87 6.17 -16.39
CA SER A 59 20.50 5.76 -16.04
C SER A 59 19.52 5.86 -17.22
N VAL A 60 19.83 6.68 -18.22
CA VAL A 60 19.08 6.81 -19.48
C VAL A 60 19.06 5.51 -20.30
N ARG A 61 20.04 4.62 -20.09
CA ARG A 61 20.08 3.28 -20.70
C ARG A 61 19.02 2.34 -20.15
N CYS A 62 18.42 2.67 -19.01
CA CYS A 62 17.33 1.91 -18.40
C CYS A 62 15.99 2.54 -18.76
N ASP A 63 15.14 1.81 -19.46
CA ASP A 63 13.74 2.18 -19.73
C ASP A 63 12.97 0.94 -20.19
N THR A 64 11.69 1.11 -20.50
CA THR A 64 10.91 0.10 -21.23
C THR A 64 11.55 -0.20 -22.60
N PRO A 65 11.48 -1.46 -23.08
CA PRO A 65 11.94 -1.84 -24.42
C PRO A 65 11.48 -0.88 -25.51
N GLU A 66 10.21 -0.47 -25.48
CA GLU A 66 9.60 0.41 -26.47
C GLU A 66 10.27 1.79 -26.51
N GLN A 67 10.53 2.38 -25.33
CA GLN A 67 11.19 3.69 -25.23
C GLN A 67 12.67 3.63 -25.64
N LEU A 68 13.36 2.53 -25.32
CA LEU A 68 14.76 2.35 -25.75
C LEU A 68 14.87 2.19 -27.27
N LEU A 69 13.95 1.44 -27.89
CA LEU A 69 13.89 1.31 -29.35
C LEU A 69 13.61 2.67 -30.02
N LEU A 70 12.66 3.45 -29.47
CA LEU A 70 12.35 4.80 -29.95
C LEU A 70 13.54 5.76 -29.84
N LYS A 71 14.35 5.64 -28.78
CA LYS A 71 15.60 6.41 -28.60
C LYS A 71 16.76 5.91 -29.48
N GLY A 72 16.57 4.83 -30.24
CA GLY A 72 17.54 4.33 -31.22
C GLY A 72 18.45 3.21 -30.71
N CYS A 73 18.06 2.52 -29.63
CA CYS A 73 18.65 1.23 -29.29
C CYS A 73 18.16 0.20 -30.31
N THR A 74 19.04 -0.47 -31.04
CA THR A 74 18.62 -1.56 -31.93
C THR A 74 18.44 -2.84 -31.12
N SER A 75 17.59 -3.76 -31.57
CA SER A 75 17.25 -4.99 -30.82
C SER A 75 18.47 -5.85 -30.47
N GLU A 76 19.55 -5.77 -31.24
CA GLU A 76 20.82 -6.47 -30.98
C GLU A 76 21.57 -5.96 -29.72
N TYR A 77 21.31 -4.71 -29.31
CA TYR A 77 21.88 -4.10 -28.11
C TYR A 77 20.86 -3.94 -26.98
N LEU A 78 19.67 -4.51 -27.11
CA LEU A 78 18.66 -4.49 -26.06
C LEU A 78 18.85 -5.69 -25.13
N VAL A 79 19.17 -5.42 -23.87
CA VAL A 79 19.31 -6.43 -22.82
C VAL A 79 18.02 -6.46 -22.01
N ASP A 80 17.20 -7.47 -22.26
CA ASP A 80 15.90 -7.67 -21.61
C ASP A 80 15.71 -9.16 -21.27
N PRO A 81 16.45 -9.68 -20.28
CA PRO A 81 16.30 -11.07 -19.86
C PRO A 81 14.87 -11.31 -19.37
N LYS A 82 14.25 -12.37 -19.88
CA LYS A 82 12.88 -12.78 -19.52
C LYS A 82 12.89 -14.03 -18.66
N SER A 83 11.99 -14.07 -17.68
CA SER A 83 11.74 -15.29 -16.90
C SER A 83 11.45 -16.47 -17.83
N LEU A 84 12.06 -17.62 -17.56
CA LEU A 84 11.99 -18.83 -18.38
C LEU A 84 11.91 -20.06 -17.47
N ALA A 85 11.21 -21.10 -17.92
CA ALA A 85 11.26 -22.41 -17.30
C ALA A 85 11.68 -23.46 -18.32
N GLU A 86 12.71 -24.24 -17.98
CA GLU A 86 13.26 -25.31 -18.80
C GLU A 86 12.97 -26.65 -18.13
N SER A 87 12.19 -27.47 -18.82
CA SER A 87 11.87 -28.84 -18.41
C SER A 87 12.90 -29.81 -18.98
N GLN A 88 13.50 -30.65 -18.13
CA GLN A 88 14.34 -31.74 -18.62
C GLN A 88 13.44 -32.91 -19.04
N GLU A 89 13.57 -33.36 -20.29
CA GLU A 89 12.81 -34.50 -20.80
C GLU A 89 13.22 -35.82 -20.11
N ASP A 90 12.20 -36.58 -19.69
CA ASP A 90 12.40 -37.87 -19.07
C ASP A 90 12.60 -38.97 -20.13
N LYS A 91 13.78 -39.59 -20.14
CA LYS A 91 14.08 -40.75 -21.00
C LYS A 91 13.24 -42.00 -20.67
N GLU A 92 12.63 -42.05 -19.49
CA GLU A 92 11.89 -43.20 -18.95
C GLU A 92 10.48 -42.78 -18.47
N ARG A 93 9.60 -42.44 -19.41
CA ARG A 93 8.22 -42.02 -19.09
C ARG A 93 7.36 -43.18 -18.55
N ASP A 94 7.61 -44.42 -19.01
CA ASP A 94 6.70 -45.57 -18.86
C ASP A 94 6.41 -46.02 -17.42
N GLN A 95 7.16 -45.57 -16.41
CA GLN A 95 6.95 -45.97 -15.02
C GLN A 95 6.47 -44.84 -14.09
N ARG A 96 6.28 -43.62 -14.59
CA ARG A 96 6.00 -42.44 -13.75
C ARG A 96 4.67 -41.81 -14.08
N GLN A 97 4.00 -41.31 -13.05
CA GLN A 97 2.72 -40.62 -13.14
C GLN A 97 2.91 -39.11 -13.31
N LEU A 98 4.03 -38.53 -12.86
CA LEU A 98 4.34 -37.10 -13.05
C LEU A 98 5.46 -36.90 -14.08
N SER A 99 5.30 -35.88 -14.93
CA SER A 99 6.29 -35.45 -15.93
C SER A 99 6.27 -33.91 -16.02
N PRO A 100 7.42 -33.23 -16.13
CA PRO A 100 8.80 -33.75 -16.14
C PRO A 100 9.34 -34.06 -14.73
N ARG A 101 10.51 -34.70 -14.63
CA ARG A 101 11.20 -34.93 -13.34
C ARG A 101 11.86 -33.69 -12.75
N ASN A 102 12.55 -32.92 -13.60
CA ASN A 102 13.31 -31.75 -13.18
C ASN A 102 12.91 -30.55 -14.01
N VAL A 103 12.71 -29.43 -13.34
CA VAL A 103 12.47 -28.13 -13.99
C VAL A 103 13.46 -27.13 -13.41
N THR A 104 14.17 -26.43 -14.29
CA THR A 104 14.97 -25.26 -13.90
C THR A 104 14.23 -24.01 -14.30
N VAL A 105 13.98 -23.13 -13.34
CA VAL A 105 13.20 -21.91 -13.52
C VAL A 105 14.11 -20.72 -13.26
N PHE A 106 14.25 -19.84 -14.24
CA PHE A 106 14.99 -18.59 -14.15
C PHE A 106 13.98 -17.47 -13.94
N LEU A 107 14.04 -16.79 -12.79
CA LEU A 107 13.06 -15.77 -12.43
C LEU A 107 13.67 -14.39 -12.37
N ARG A 108 13.12 -13.50 -13.17
CA ARG A 108 13.26 -12.06 -12.99
C ARG A 108 12.25 -11.56 -11.95
N PRO A 109 12.65 -10.66 -11.02
CA PRO A 109 11.73 -10.10 -10.04
C PRO A 109 10.49 -9.48 -10.69
N GLY A 110 9.31 -9.78 -10.16
CA GLY A 110 8.01 -9.33 -10.64
C GLY A 110 7.49 -10.05 -11.89
N GLN A 111 8.29 -10.87 -12.58
CA GLN A 111 7.88 -11.58 -13.79
C GLN A 111 7.70 -13.09 -13.55
N ALA A 112 6.52 -13.61 -13.88
CA ALA A 112 6.24 -15.04 -13.76
C ALA A 112 6.99 -15.87 -14.82
N ALA A 113 7.49 -17.05 -14.41
CA ALA A 113 7.79 -18.14 -15.34
C ALA A 113 6.73 -19.23 -15.19
N THR A 114 6.46 -19.91 -16.30
CA THR A 114 5.41 -20.92 -16.36
C THR A 114 5.92 -22.19 -17.02
N PHE A 115 5.57 -23.34 -16.45
CA PHE A 115 5.82 -24.65 -17.05
C PHE A 115 4.64 -25.59 -16.81
N LYS A 116 4.60 -26.68 -17.57
CA LYS A 116 3.57 -27.70 -17.45
C LYS A 116 4.07 -28.89 -16.64
N VAL A 117 3.20 -29.40 -15.78
CA VAL A 117 3.33 -30.69 -15.12
C VAL A 117 2.16 -31.55 -15.55
N ASP A 118 2.45 -32.63 -16.26
CA ASP A 118 1.44 -33.61 -16.65
C ASP A 118 1.37 -34.69 -15.59
N PHE A 119 0.15 -35.04 -15.20
CA PHE A 119 -0.14 -36.24 -14.41
C PHE A 119 -0.88 -37.26 -15.28
N GLN A 120 -0.31 -38.45 -15.43
CA GLN A 120 -0.96 -39.57 -16.10
C GLN A 120 -1.30 -40.64 -15.07
N ARG A 121 -2.58 -41.00 -14.99
CA ARG A 121 -3.02 -42.06 -14.08
C ARG A 121 -2.64 -43.42 -14.66
N THR A 122 -1.69 -44.10 -14.02
CA THR A 122 -1.35 -45.49 -14.32
C THR A 122 -2.05 -46.45 -13.36
N GLN A 123 -2.13 -47.74 -13.73
CA GLN A 123 -2.62 -48.77 -12.81
C GLN A 123 -1.60 -48.97 -11.68
N ASP A 124 -2.02 -48.81 -10.43
CA ASP A 124 -1.14 -48.94 -9.27
C ASP A 124 -0.56 -50.36 -9.17
N ASN A 125 0.76 -50.46 -9.16
CA ASN A 125 1.46 -51.75 -9.14
C ASN A 125 1.31 -52.48 -7.80
N SER A 126 1.19 -51.74 -6.69
CA SER A 126 1.08 -52.31 -5.35
C SER A 126 0.19 -51.46 -4.45
N VAL A 127 -0.78 -52.12 -3.82
CA VAL A 127 -1.64 -51.53 -2.79
C VAL A 127 -1.39 -52.23 -1.47
N ASP A 128 -1.13 -51.46 -0.43
CA ASP A 128 -1.04 -51.94 0.95
C ASP A 128 -2.27 -51.47 1.72
N LEU A 129 -2.94 -52.39 2.39
CA LEU A 129 -4.10 -52.12 3.22
C LEU A 129 -3.85 -52.57 4.65
N TYR A 130 -3.89 -51.65 5.59
CA TYR A 130 -3.83 -51.98 7.01
C TYR A 130 -5.23 -51.90 7.61
N PHE A 131 -5.74 -53.04 8.08
CA PHE A 131 -7.08 -53.16 8.64
C PHE A 131 -7.03 -53.07 10.16
N LEU A 132 -7.67 -52.05 10.72
CA LEU A 132 -7.73 -51.76 12.14
C LEU A 132 -9.15 -51.99 12.66
N MET A 133 -9.32 -52.96 13.55
CA MET A 133 -10.62 -53.33 14.11
C MET A 133 -10.75 -52.86 15.56
N GLY A 134 -11.70 -51.95 15.81
CA GLY A 134 -12.04 -51.45 17.14
C GLY A 134 -13.54 -51.51 17.37
N LEU A 135 -14.06 -52.72 17.52
CA LEU A 135 -15.49 -52.94 17.76
C LEU A 135 -15.75 -53.23 19.25
N SER A 136 -16.98 -53.00 19.71
CA SER A 136 -17.43 -53.41 21.05
C SER A 136 -18.11 -54.78 21.01
N GLY A 137 -18.33 -55.41 22.17
CA GLY A 137 -19.00 -56.71 22.27
C GLY A 137 -20.42 -56.74 21.67
N SER A 138 -21.14 -55.60 21.63
CA SER A 138 -22.43 -55.51 20.96
C SER A 138 -22.34 -55.65 19.44
N ALA A 139 -21.17 -55.42 18.86
CA ALA A 139 -20.93 -55.56 17.43
C ALA A 139 -20.53 -56.96 16.97
N GLN A 140 -20.56 -57.96 17.87
CA GLN A 140 -20.44 -59.37 17.46
C GLN A 140 -21.47 -59.73 16.37
N GLY A 141 -22.65 -59.10 16.39
CA GLY A 141 -23.66 -59.21 15.33
C GLY A 141 -23.22 -58.61 14.00
N HIS A 142 -22.58 -57.43 14.04
CA HIS A 142 -22.11 -56.69 12.85
C HIS A 142 -21.08 -57.47 12.03
N LEU A 143 -20.37 -58.43 12.63
CA LEU A 143 -19.27 -59.17 12.01
C LEU A 143 -19.60 -60.65 11.72
N SER A 144 -20.88 -60.98 11.55
CA SER A 144 -21.30 -62.36 11.23
C SER A 144 -20.62 -62.93 9.98
N ASN A 145 -20.36 -62.12 8.94
CA ASN A 145 -19.63 -62.54 7.72
C ASN A 145 -18.11 -62.37 7.78
N VAL A 146 -17.48 -62.18 8.94
CA VAL A 146 -16.02 -62.06 9.02
C VAL A 146 -15.28 -63.28 8.49
N GLN A 147 -15.93 -64.44 8.48
CA GLN A 147 -15.36 -65.64 7.88
C GLN A 147 -15.00 -65.44 6.40
N THR A 148 -15.74 -64.62 5.65
CA THR A 148 -15.48 -64.32 4.23
C THR A 148 -14.82 -62.96 4.04
N LEU A 149 -15.00 -62.02 4.98
CA LEU A 149 -14.46 -60.66 4.87
C LEU A 149 -12.98 -60.64 4.48
N GLY A 150 -12.13 -61.46 5.11
CA GLY A 150 -10.70 -61.49 4.77
C GLY A 150 -10.39 -61.94 3.35
N SER A 151 -11.13 -62.92 2.81
CA SER A 151 -11.00 -63.31 1.41
C SER A 151 -11.57 -62.26 0.46
N ASP A 152 -12.68 -61.62 0.82
CA ASP A 152 -13.34 -60.60 -0.01
C ASP A 152 -12.49 -59.33 -0.11
N LEU A 153 -11.86 -58.91 1.00
CA LEU A 153 -10.91 -57.80 1.05
C LEU A 153 -9.72 -58.03 0.12
N LEU A 154 -9.09 -59.20 0.22
CA LEU A 154 -7.92 -59.50 -0.62
C LEU A 154 -8.28 -59.71 -2.08
N LYS A 155 -9.45 -60.30 -2.36
CA LYS A 155 -9.98 -60.36 -3.72
C LYS A 155 -10.15 -58.94 -4.28
N ALA A 156 -10.75 -58.02 -3.51
CA ALA A 156 -10.89 -56.63 -3.93
C ALA A 156 -9.52 -55.97 -4.16
N LEU A 157 -8.51 -56.19 -3.31
CA LEU A 157 -7.17 -55.63 -3.50
C LEU A 157 -6.46 -56.17 -4.74
N ASN A 158 -6.64 -57.46 -5.06
CA ASN A 158 -6.05 -58.11 -6.24
C ASN A 158 -6.80 -57.78 -7.54
N GLU A 159 -8.09 -57.44 -7.46
CA GLU A 159 -8.85 -56.88 -8.60
C GLU A 159 -8.38 -55.46 -8.94
N ILE A 160 -8.03 -54.69 -7.92
CA ILE A 160 -7.64 -53.29 -8.04
C ILE A 160 -6.17 -53.13 -8.45
N SER A 161 -5.27 -53.96 -7.92
CA SER A 161 -3.82 -53.82 -8.08
C SER A 161 -3.13 -55.15 -8.37
N ARG A 162 -1.96 -55.09 -9.01
CA ARG A 162 -1.17 -56.30 -9.33
C ARG A 162 -0.58 -56.98 -8.08
N SER A 163 -0.40 -56.23 -6.99
CA SER A 163 0.22 -56.73 -5.76
C SER A 163 -0.42 -56.13 -4.50
N GLY A 164 -1.45 -56.80 -3.98
CA GLY A 164 -2.07 -56.46 -2.69
C GLY A 164 -1.29 -57.02 -1.51
N ARG A 165 -1.10 -56.23 -0.44
CA ARG A 165 -0.76 -56.74 0.89
C ARG A 165 -1.77 -56.26 1.92
N ILE A 166 -2.07 -57.12 2.88
CA ILE A 166 -2.96 -56.80 3.98
C ILE A 166 -2.25 -56.97 5.32
N GLY A 167 -2.46 -56.02 6.22
CA GLY A 167 -2.02 -56.06 7.60
C GLY A 167 -3.22 -55.96 8.53
N PHE A 168 -3.03 -56.33 9.79
CA PHE A 168 -4.12 -56.35 10.76
C PHE A 168 -3.68 -55.83 12.13
N GLY A 169 -4.56 -55.06 12.74
CA GLY A 169 -4.45 -54.62 14.12
C GLY A 169 -5.81 -54.59 14.79
N SER A 170 -5.82 -54.70 16.12
CA SER A 170 -7.02 -54.61 16.92
C SER A 170 -6.86 -53.56 18.02
N ILE A 171 -7.97 -52.92 18.39
CA ILE A 171 -8.03 -52.01 19.53
C ILE A 171 -8.84 -52.74 20.61
N VAL A 172 -8.14 -53.20 21.65
CA VAL A 172 -8.74 -53.93 22.77
C VAL A 172 -8.46 -53.15 24.04
N ASN A 173 -9.51 -52.89 24.84
CA ASN A 173 -9.40 -52.17 26.11
C ASN A 173 -8.56 -50.87 26.00
N MET A 174 -8.94 -50.03 25.05
CA MET A 174 -8.29 -48.76 24.72
C MET A 174 -6.83 -48.81 24.25
N THR A 175 -6.30 -50.00 24.00
CA THR A 175 -4.90 -50.17 23.61
C THR A 175 -4.82 -50.73 22.20
N PHE A 176 -4.00 -50.11 21.37
CA PHE A 176 -3.71 -50.61 20.03
C PHE A 176 -2.76 -51.81 20.11
N GLN A 177 -3.14 -52.89 19.43
CA GLN A 177 -2.31 -54.07 19.22
C GLN A 177 -2.11 -54.31 17.72
N HIS A 178 -0.86 -54.20 17.28
CA HIS A 178 -0.40 -54.71 16.01
C HIS A 178 -0.32 -56.24 16.04
N ILE A 179 -1.08 -56.92 15.19
CA ILE A 179 -1.21 -58.38 15.19
C ILE A 179 -0.52 -58.99 13.97
N LEU A 180 -0.70 -58.38 12.79
CA LEU A 180 -0.17 -58.88 11.53
C LEU A 180 0.48 -57.76 10.73
N LYS A 181 1.76 -57.94 10.45
CA LYS A 181 2.53 -57.16 9.49
C LYS A 181 1.96 -57.32 8.08
N LEU A 182 2.04 -56.27 7.26
CA LEU A 182 1.59 -56.30 5.86
C LEU A 182 2.17 -57.50 5.10
N THR A 183 1.30 -58.41 4.68
CA THR A 183 1.64 -59.69 4.02
C THR A 183 0.75 -59.93 2.81
N ALA A 184 1.23 -60.75 1.87
CA ALA A 184 0.42 -61.24 0.74
C ALA A 184 -0.34 -62.54 1.08
N ASP A 185 -0.09 -63.14 2.25
CA ASP A 185 -0.75 -64.39 2.68
C ASP A 185 -2.17 -64.12 3.23
N SER A 186 -3.17 -64.39 2.39
CA SER A 186 -4.59 -64.25 2.73
C SER A 186 -5.04 -65.14 3.88
N SER A 187 -4.48 -66.35 3.91
CA SER A 187 -4.82 -67.35 4.91
C SER A 187 -4.32 -66.92 6.29
N GLN A 188 -3.17 -66.25 6.36
CA GLN A 188 -2.64 -65.69 7.60
C GLN A 188 -3.53 -64.58 8.15
N PHE A 189 -3.92 -63.63 7.32
CA PHE A 189 -4.86 -62.57 7.72
C PHE A 189 -6.16 -63.14 8.26
N GLN A 190 -6.77 -64.07 7.53
CA GLN A 190 -8.04 -64.68 7.91
C GLN A 190 -7.92 -65.47 9.23
N ARG A 191 -6.80 -66.16 9.47
CA ARG A 191 -6.53 -66.85 10.74
C ARG A 191 -6.44 -65.86 11.91
N GLU A 192 -5.66 -64.78 11.76
CA GLU A 192 -5.49 -63.80 12.84
C GLU A 192 -6.79 -63.03 13.14
N LEU A 193 -7.55 -62.66 12.11
CA LEU A 193 -8.84 -62.01 12.26
C LEU A 193 -9.85 -62.90 13.02
N ARG A 194 -9.91 -64.19 12.69
CA ARG A 194 -10.80 -65.16 13.38
C ARG A 194 -10.46 -65.32 14.87
N LYS A 195 -9.18 -65.30 15.24
CA LYS A 195 -8.76 -65.43 16.65
C LYS A 195 -9.32 -64.29 17.53
N GLN A 196 -9.42 -63.09 16.98
CA GLN A 196 -9.90 -61.92 17.75
C GLN A 196 -11.39 -62.01 18.08
N LEU A 197 -12.20 -62.62 17.21
CA LEU A 197 -13.64 -62.76 17.43
C LEU A 197 -14.00 -63.75 18.55
N VAL A 198 -13.19 -64.79 18.72
CA VAL A 198 -13.41 -65.81 19.76
C VAL A 198 -13.13 -65.24 21.16
N SER A 199 -12.31 -64.19 21.26
CA SER A 199 -11.82 -63.68 22.55
C SER A 199 -12.93 -63.06 23.44
N GLY A 200 -14.10 -62.72 22.90
CA GLY A 200 -15.30 -62.31 23.67
C GLY A 200 -15.14 -61.09 24.58
N LYS A 201 -13.96 -60.46 24.62
CA LYS A 201 -13.59 -59.32 25.46
C LYS A 201 -13.42 -58.05 24.63
N LEU A 202 -14.44 -57.64 23.89
CA LEU A 202 -14.43 -56.34 23.21
C LEU A 202 -15.09 -55.32 24.14
N ALA A 203 -14.32 -54.80 25.11
CA ALA A 203 -14.71 -53.62 25.89
C ALA A 203 -14.76 -52.39 24.98
N THR A 204 -15.57 -51.38 25.31
CA THR A 204 -15.77 -50.15 24.52
C THR A 204 -14.43 -49.49 24.14
N PRO A 205 -13.93 -49.64 22.90
CA PRO A 205 -12.65 -49.08 22.51
C PRO A 205 -12.71 -47.55 22.54
N LYS A 206 -11.79 -46.95 23.29
CA LYS A 206 -11.40 -45.54 23.20
C LYS A 206 -9.95 -45.50 22.70
N GLY A 207 -9.53 -44.46 21.99
CA GLY A 207 -8.15 -44.38 21.46
C GLY A 207 -8.00 -44.87 20.01
N GLN A 208 -9.10 -44.89 19.25
CA GLN A 208 -9.08 -45.26 17.83
C GLN A 208 -8.16 -44.33 17.01
N LEU A 209 -8.17 -43.04 17.31
CA LEU A 209 -7.29 -42.08 16.63
C LEU A 209 -5.82 -42.29 17.01
N ASP A 210 -5.53 -42.67 18.26
CA ASP A 210 -4.17 -42.97 18.71
C ASP A 210 -3.62 -44.19 17.96
N ALA A 211 -4.45 -45.22 17.79
CA ALA A 211 -4.15 -46.39 16.98
C ALA A 211 -3.86 -46.01 15.51
N VAL A 212 -4.69 -45.16 14.91
CA VAL A 212 -4.47 -44.66 13.53
C VAL A 212 -3.14 -43.91 13.44
N VAL A 213 -2.81 -43.07 14.42
CA VAL A 213 -1.53 -42.36 14.48
C VAL A 213 -0.35 -43.33 14.61
N GLN A 214 -0.43 -44.35 15.46
CA GLN A 214 0.64 -45.34 15.60
C GLN A 214 0.85 -46.14 14.31
N VAL A 215 -0.23 -46.53 13.63
CA VAL A 215 -0.13 -47.19 12.31
C VAL A 215 0.52 -46.27 11.27
N ALA A 216 0.24 -44.96 11.34
CA ALA A 216 0.82 -43.98 10.45
C ALA A 216 2.31 -43.69 10.72
N ILE A 217 2.76 -43.80 11.98
CA ILE A 217 4.14 -43.50 12.38
C ILE A 217 5.05 -44.73 12.33
N CYS A 218 4.56 -45.91 12.74
CA CYS A 218 5.36 -47.12 12.91
C CYS A 218 5.66 -47.85 11.58
N LEU A 219 6.26 -47.14 10.62
CA LEU A 219 6.37 -47.62 9.23
C LEU A 219 7.02 -49.00 9.08
N GLY A 220 8.11 -49.22 9.82
CA GLY A 220 8.89 -50.47 9.77
C GLY A 220 8.15 -51.67 10.38
N GLU A 221 7.47 -51.46 11.52
CA GLU A 221 6.70 -52.49 12.21
C GLU A 221 5.50 -52.93 11.38
N ILE A 222 4.70 -51.95 10.91
CA ILE A 222 3.53 -52.19 10.05
C ILE A 222 3.94 -52.83 8.73
N GLY A 223 5.10 -52.44 8.18
CA GLY A 223 5.67 -53.00 6.95
C GLY A 223 5.20 -52.33 5.67
N TRP A 224 4.91 -51.01 5.72
CA TRP A 224 4.47 -50.25 4.55
C TRP A 224 5.51 -50.29 3.43
N ARG A 225 5.10 -50.67 2.22
CA ARG A 225 5.90 -50.58 1.00
C ARG A 225 5.79 -49.20 0.36
N ASN A 226 6.61 -48.98 -0.65
CA ASN A 226 6.43 -47.89 -1.60
C ASN A 226 5.29 -48.26 -2.56
N GLY A 227 4.16 -47.56 -2.46
CA GLY A 227 2.92 -47.87 -3.17
C GLY A 227 1.74 -47.13 -2.57
N THR A 228 0.52 -47.46 -3.01
CA THR A 228 -0.71 -46.86 -2.49
C THR A 228 -1.05 -47.46 -1.12
N ARG A 229 -1.17 -46.61 -0.09
CA ARG A 229 -1.38 -47.06 1.31
C ARG A 229 -2.77 -46.69 1.81
N PHE A 230 -3.58 -47.68 2.16
CA PHE A 230 -4.88 -47.48 2.79
C PHE A 230 -4.89 -47.96 4.23
N LEU A 231 -5.44 -47.13 5.13
CA LEU A 231 -5.70 -47.51 6.51
C LEU A 231 -7.20 -47.58 6.70
N VAL A 232 -7.73 -48.78 6.90
CA VAL A 232 -9.15 -48.99 7.15
C VAL A 232 -9.38 -49.11 8.65
N LEU A 233 -10.12 -48.17 9.24
CA LEU A 233 -10.61 -48.28 10.61
C LEU A 233 -12.06 -48.74 10.58
N VAL A 234 -12.36 -49.88 11.20
CA VAL A 234 -13.73 -50.36 11.42
C VAL A 234 -14.06 -50.23 12.91
N THR A 235 -15.04 -49.39 13.25
CA THR A 235 -15.40 -49.08 14.64
C THR A 235 -16.90 -48.80 14.78
N ASP A 236 -17.47 -49.23 15.90
CA ASP A 236 -18.86 -48.99 16.31
C ASP A 236 -18.95 -47.98 17.48
N ASN A 237 -17.83 -47.35 17.85
CA ASN A 237 -17.77 -46.33 18.89
C ASN A 237 -17.39 -44.97 18.32
N ASP A 238 -17.83 -43.92 19.00
CA ASP A 238 -17.39 -42.55 18.75
C ASP A 238 -15.89 -42.43 19.02
N PHE A 239 -15.24 -41.48 18.35
CA PHE A 239 -13.87 -41.10 18.66
C PHE A 239 -13.83 -40.09 19.81
N HIS A 240 -12.75 -40.10 20.58
CA HIS A 240 -12.46 -39.10 21.61
C HIS A 240 -11.34 -38.18 21.13
N LEU A 241 -11.49 -36.87 21.37
CA LEU A 241 -10.47 -35.85 21.08
C LEU A 241 -9.83 -35.33 22.36
N ALA A 242 -8.64 -34.73 22.26
CA ALA A 242 -7.93 -34.13 23.40
C ALA A 242 -8.76 -33.16 24.25
N LYS A 243 -9.74 -32.49 23.64
CA LYS A 243 -10.65 -31.56 24.33
C LYS A 243 -11.74 -32.22 25.18
N ASP A 244 -11.91 -33.55 25.12
CA ASP A 244 -12.88 -34.25 25.98
C ASP A 244 -12.40 -34.36 27.45
N LYS A 245 -11.15 -34.00 27.76
CA LYS A 245 -10.66 -33.96 29.14
C LYS A 245 -11.00 -32.60 29.80
N THR A 246 -11.52 -32.71 31.02
CA THR A 246 -11.95 -31.60 31.88
C THR A 246 -10.81 -30.61 32.12
N LEU A 247 -11.12 -29.31 32.18
CA LEU A 247 -10.18 -28.22 32.43
C LEU A 247 -9.38 -28.48 33.73
N GLY A 248 -8.12 -28.91 33.63
CA GLY A 248 -7.26 -29.16 34.79
C GLY A 248 -6.23 -30.30 34.63
N THR A 249 -6.41 -31.23 33.69
CA THR A 249 -5.41 -32.27 33.40
C THR A 249 -4.25 -31.73 32.56
N ARG A 250 -3.01 -31.95 33.01
CA ARG A 250 -1.78 -31.60 32.28
C ARG A 250 -1.84 -32.16 30.85
N GLN A 251 -1.72 -31.27 29.88
CA GLN A 251 -1.72 -31.58 28.47
C GLN A 251 -0.34 -32.11 28.07
N ASN A 252 -0.10 -33.41 28.24
CA ASN A 252 1.08 -34.04 27.65
C ASN A 252 0.79 -34.20 26.15
N THR A 253 1.46 -33.39 25.34
CA THR A 253 1.42 -33.53 23.89
C THR A 253 2.27 -34.72 23.48
N SER A 254 1.66 -35.63 22.73
CA SER A 254 2.32 -36.72 21.99
C SER A 254 3.67 -36.30 21.42
N ASP A 255 4.70 -37.14 21.60
CA ASP A 255 6.03 -36.92 21.02
C ASP A 255 6.08 -37.21 19.51
N GLY A 256 4.99 -37.70 18.92
CA GLY A 256 4.90 -38.02 17.50
C GLY A 256 5.79 -39.18 17.06
N ARG A 257 6.15 -40.09 17.99
CA ARG A 257 6.99 -41.27 17.73
C ARG A 257 6.20 -42.58 17.78
N CYS A 258 6.82 -43.62 17.24
CA CYS A 258 6.31 -44.99 17.34
C CYS A 258 6.58 -45.53 18.74
N HIS A 259 5.54 -46.04 19.40
CA HIS A 259 5.61 -46.68 20.73
C HIS A 259 5.01 -48.09 20.70
N LEU A 260 5.15 -48.78 19.58
CA LEU A 260 4.90 -50.22 19.51
C LEU A 260 6.06 -50.96 20.15
N ASP A 261 5.74 -51.76 21.16
CA ASP A 261 6.67 -52.64 21.84
C ASP A 261 6.03 -54.02 21.97
N ASP A 262 6.65 -55.03 21.36
CA ASP A 262 6.10 -56.38 21.19
C ASP A 262 4.67 -56.38 20.60
N GLY A 263 4.45 -55.53 19.59
CA GLY A 263 3.17 -55.36 18.92
C GLY A 263 2.10 -54.64 19.75
N MET A 264 2.36 -54.22 20.98
CA MET A 264 1.39 -53.50 21.81
C MET A 264 1.79 -52.03 21.95
N TYR A 265 0.83 -51.11 21.88
CA TYR A 265 1.07 -49.69 22.15
C TYR A 265 1.30 -49.45 23.64
N ARG A 266 2.50 -49.00 24.01
CA ARG A 266 2.88 -48.67 25.38
C ARG A 266 3.13 -47.17 25.52
N SER A 267 2.08 -46.40 25.85
CA SER A 267 2.24 -44.99 26.25
C SER A 267 2.78 -44.89 27.68
N ARG A 268 3.60 -43.86 27.96
CA ARG A 268 4.27 -43.66 29.27
C ARG A 268 3.35 -43.21 30.43
N GLY A 269 2.03 -43.16 30.24
CA GLY A 269 1.07 -42.92 31.32
C GLY A 269 -0.18 -42.22 30.80
N GLU A 270 -1.29 -42.97 30.74
CA GLU A 270 -2.61 -42.57 30.20
C GLU A 270 -2.62 -42.17 28.71
N PRO A 271 -3.69 -42.47 27.96
CA PRO A 271 -3.73 -42.18 26.53
C PRO A 271 -3.75 -40.67 26.28
N ASP A 272 -2.69 -40.20 25.62
CA ASP A 272 -2.57 -38.87 25.06
C ASP A 272 -3.43 -38.81 23.80
N TYR A 273 -4.67 -38.31 23.95
CA TYR A 273 -5.55 -38.08 22.80
C TYR A 273 -4.84 -37.16 21.79
N GLN A 274 -4.56 -37.69 20.61
CA GLN A 274 -3.92 -36.92 19.54
C GLN A 274 -4.84 -35.79 19.07
N SER A 275 -4.27 -34.63 18.73
CA SER A 275 -5.05 -33.62 18.01
C SER A 275 -5.35 -34.13 16.59
N VAL A 276 -6.53 -33.79 16.05
CA VAL A 276 -6.88 -34.12 14.65
C VAL A 276 -5.83 -33.58 13.67
N VAL A 277 -5.20 -32.45 14.01
CA VAL A 277 -4.12 -31.82 13.24
C VAL A 277 -2.88 -32.71 13.15
N GLN A 278 -2.46 -33.31 14.27
CA GLN A 278 -1.32 -34.22 14.29
C GLN A 278 -1.59 -35.50 13.50
N LEU A 279 -2.80 -36.05 13.63
CA LEU A 279 -3.24 -37.19 12.83
C LEU A 279 -3.21 -36.86 11.33
N ALA A 280 -3.82 -35.74 10.92
CA ALA A 280 -3.82 -35.29 9.54
C ALA A 280 -2.39 -35.12 9.00
N SER A 281 -1.50 -34.53 9.80
CA SER A 281 -0.09 -34.34 9.48
C SER A 281 0.63 -35.68 9.25
N LYS A 282 0.49 -36.66 10.15
CA LYS A 282 1.18 -37.95 10.03
C LYS A 282 0.64 -38.84 8.91
N LEU A 283 -0.65 -38.78 8.63
CA LEU A 283 -1.24 -39.45 7.47
C LEU A 283 -0.72 -38.84 6.16
N ALA A 284 -0.69 -37.51 6.06
CA ALA A 284 -0.19 -36.81 4.88
C ALA A 284 1.32 -37.04 4.67
N GLU A 285 2.13 -36.91 5.72
CA GLU A 285 3.59 -37.13 5.68
C GLU A 285 3.95 -38.52 5.16
N ASN A 286 3.15 -39.54 5.52
CA ASN A 286 3.40 -40.93 5.15
C ASN A 286 2.56 -41.42 3.96
N ASN A 287 1.85 -40.53 3.27
CA ASN A 287 0.99 -40.84 2.12
C ASN A 287 -0.04 -41.96 2.40
N ILE A 288 -0.63 -41.96 3.60
CA ILE A 288 -1.63 -42.96 4.02
C ILE A 288 -3.02 -42.36 3.88
N GLN A 289 -3.89 -43.07 3.14
CA GLN A 289 -5.26 -42.68 2.86
C GLN A 289 -6.22 -43.40 3.83
N PRO A 290 -6.84 -42.70 4.78
CA PRO A 290 -7.71 -43.34 5.76
C PRO A 290 -9.11 -43.59 5.18
N ILE A 291 -9.68 -44.74 5.53
CA ILE A 291 -11.06 -45.13 5.26
C ILE A 291 -11.69 -45.51 6.60
N PHE A 292 -12.65 -44.73 7.06
CA PHE A 292 -13.34 -45.02 8.32
C PHE A 292 -14.71 -45.63 8.04
N VAL A 293 -14.90 -46.86 8.46
CA VAL A 293 -16.13 -47.62 8.25
C VAL A 293 -16.87 -47.72 9.59
N VAL A 294 -18.02 -47.07 9.65
CA VAL A 294 -18.77 -46.86 10.90
C VAL A 294 -20.26 -47.12 10.71
N PRO A 295 -20.99 -47.61 11.72
CA PRO A 295 -22.44 -47.74 11.69
C PRO A 295 -23.16 -46.45 11.33
N SER A 296 -24.33 -46.58 10.70
CA SER A 296 -25.19 -45.47 10.22
C SER A 296 -25.33 -44.32 11.23
N ARG A 297 -25.55 -44.65 12.51
CA ARG A 297 -25.75 -43.67 13.60
C ARG A 297 -24.57 -42.73 13.84
N MET A 298 -23.36 -43.09 13.39
CA MET A 298 -22.13 -42.32 13.64
C MET A 298 -21.55 -41.66 12.39
N VAL A 299 -22.08 -41.94 11.20
CA VAL A 299 -21.56 -41.42 9.92
C VAL A 299 -21.40 -39.90 9.99
N LYS A 300 -22.45 -39.17 10.41
CA LYS A 300 -22.45 -37.71 10.55
C LYS A 300 -21.39 -37.19 11.53
N THR A 301 -21.07 -37.95 12.58
CA THR A 301 -20.05 -37.56 13.56
C THR A 301 -18.65 -37.67 12.94
N TYR A 302 -18.39 -38.76 12.23
CA TYR A 302 -17.11 -39.02 11.56
C TYR A 302 -16.89 -38.17 10.30
N GLU A 303 -17.95 -37.80 9.59
CA GLU A 303 -17.90 -36.87 8.45
C GLU A 303 -17.26 -35.53 8.82
N LYS A 304 -17.40 -35.06 10.07
CA LYS A 304 -16.75 -33.84 10.56
C LYS A 304 -15.22 -33.90 10.50
N LEU A 305 -14.62 -35.10 10.53
CA LEU A 305 -13.17 -35.26 10.42
C LEU A 305 -12.66 -35.02 8.99
N THR A 306 -13.52 -35.18 7.97
CA THR A 306 -13.15 -34.92 6.57
C THR A 306 -12.78 -33.47 6.31
N THR A 307 -13.25 -32.55 7.17
CA THR A 307 -12.86 -31.13 7.13
C THR A 307 -11.39 -30.90 7.47
N PHE A 308 -10.78 -31.81 8.23
CA PHE A 308 -9.41 -31.65 8.76
C PHE A 308 -8.41 -32.65 8.20
N ILE A 309 -8.88 -33.83 7.77
CA ILE A 309 -8.05 -34.91 7.24
C ILE A 309 -8.29 -35.02 5.73
N PRO A 310 -7.37 -34.51 4.89
CA PRO A 310 -7.46 -34.63 3.45
C PRO A 310 -7.56 -36.10 3.01
N LYS A 311 -8.34 -36.37 1.96
CA LYS A 311 -8.53 -37.73 1.40
C LYS A 311 -9.11 -38.77 2.37
N LEU A 312 -9.70 -38.37 3.50
CA LEU A 312 -10.49 -39.27 4.35
C LEU A 312 -11.81 -39.65 3.68
N THR A 313 -12.09 -40.94 3.58
CA THR A 313 -13.40 -41.46 3.15
C THR A 313 -14.13 -42.10 4.32
N ILE A 314 -15.41 -41.75 4.49
CA ILE A 314 -16.30 -42.38 5.46
C ILE A 314 -17.19 -43.38 4.71
N GLY A 315 -17.32 -44.59 5.25
CA GLY A 315 -18.22 -45.63 4.75
C GLY A 315 -19.17 -46.11 5.84
N GLU A 316 -20.41 -46.43 5.46
CA GLU A 316 -21.42 -46.96 6.39
C GLU A 316 -21.26 -48.48 6.54
N LEU A 317 -21.02 -48.96 7.76
CA LEU A 317 -20.90 -50.39 8.06
C LEU A 317 -22.27 -51.07 8.01
N SER A 318 -22.43 -52.11 7.19
CA SER A 318 -23.64 -52.94 7.21
C SER A 318 -23.70 -53.85 8.44
N ASP A 319 -24.90 -54.30 8.80
CA ASP A 319 -25.14 -55.18 9.96
C ASP A 319 -24.49 -56.56 9.87
N ASP A 320 -23.94 -56.91 8.72
CA ASP A 320 -23.25 -58.17 8.47
C ASP A 320 -21.80 -57.96 7.99
N SER A 321 -21.35 -56.70 7.88
CA SER A 321 -20.06 -56.29 7.31
C SER A 321 -19.78 -56.79 5.88
N SER A 322 -20.79 -57.27 5.15
CA SER A 322 -20.60 -57.77 3.78
C SER A 322 -20.22 -56.66 2.80
N ASN A 323 -20.56 -55.41 3.12
CA ASN A 323 -20.31 -54.28 2.24
C ASN A 323 -18.89 -53.69 2.35
N VAL A 324 -18.08 -54.09 3.34
CA VAL A 324 -16.77 -53.48 3.61
C VAL A 324 -15.83 -53.59 2.41
N ALA A 325 -15.79 -54.74 1.74
CA ALA A 325 -14.99 -54.91 0.53
C ALA A 325 -15.44 -53.95 -0.59
N GLN A 326 -16.75 -53.76 -0.77
CA GLN A 326 -17.28 -52.81 -1.75
C GLN A 326 -16.98 -51.36 -1.36
N LEU A 327 -17.04 -51.01 -0.08
CA LEU A 327 -16.66 -49.69 0.41
C LEU A 327 -15.21 -49.39 0.09
N ILE A 328 -14.30 -50.37 0.23
CA ILE A 328 -12.89 -50.21 -0.12
C ILE A 328 -12.71 -50.06 -1.63
N ARG A 329 -13.45 -50.82 -2.47
CA ARG A 329 -13.45 -50.61 -3.93
C ARG A 329 -13.90 -49.19 -4.29
N ASN A 330 -15.01 -48.74 -3.71
CA ASN A 330 -15.57 -47.42 -3.96
C ASN A 330 -14.62 -46.32 -3.47
N ALA A 331 -14.05 -46.49 -2.28
CA ALA A 331 -13.07 -45.57 -1.70
C ALA A 331 -11.81 -45.50 -2.55
N TYR A 332 -11.30 -46.65 -3.01
CA TYR A 332 -10.17 -46.68 -3.95
C TYR A 332 -10.50 -45.94 -5.23
N SER A 333 -11.60 -46.28 -5.92
CA SER A 333 -12.01 -45.64 -7.17
C SER A 333 -12.18 -44.13 -7.00
N LYS A 334 -12.83 -43.70 -5.91
CA LYS A 334 -13.00 -42.28 -5.58
C LYS A 334 -11.66 -41.59 -5.33
N LEU A 335 -10.84 -42.12 -4.40
CA LEU A 335 -9.61 -41.47 -3.96
C LEU A 335 -8.52 -41.47 -5.04
N SER A 336 -8.47 -42.53 -5.84
CA SER A 336 -7.57 -42.61 -6.99
C SER A 336 -7.96 -41.71 -8.15
N SER A 337 -9.23 -41.29 -8.24
CA SER A 337 -9.70 -40.33 -9.24
C SER A 337 -9.46 -38.86 -8.89
N ILE A 338 -8.93 -38.60 -7.69
CA ILE A 338 -8.67 -37.24 -7.18
C ILE A 338 -7.16 -36.98 -7.15
N VAL A 339 -6.75 -36.04 -8.00
CA VAL A 339 -5.35 -35.62 -8.16
C VAL A 339 -5.22 -34.21 -7.59
N VAL A 340 -4.46 -34.08 -6.51
CA VAL A 340 -4.15 -32.77 -5.89
C VAL A 340 -2.65 -32.56 -5.97
N LEU A 341 -2.22 -31.56 -6.74
CA LEU A 341 -0.82 -31.16 -6.83
C LEU A 341 -0.50 -30.10 -5.79
N ASN A 342 0.54 -30.32 -5.00
CA ASN A 342 1.01 -29.35 -4.01
C ASN A 342 2.53 -29.25 -4.02
N HIS A 343 3.06 -28.14 -3.51
CA HIS A 343 4.50 -27.94 -3.33
C HIS A 343 4.91 -28.12 -1.87
N SER A 344 6.17 -28.50 -1.65
CA SER A 344 6.81 -28.39 -0.34
C SER A 344 6.92 -26.93 0.11
N THR A 345 7.20 -26.69 1.38
CA THR A 345 7.40 -25.34 1.92
C THR A 345 8.40 -24.53 1.07
N ILE A 346 8.00 -23.31 0.68
CA ILE A 346 8.80 -22.36 -0.09
C ILE A 346 9.05 -21.08 0.72
N PRO A 347 10.15 -20.35 0.45
CA PRO A 347 10.39 -19.04 1.07
C PRO A 347 9.34 -18.02 0.62
N SER A 348 9.01 -17.05 1.48
CA SER A 348 7.99 -16.02 1.22
C SER A 348 8.25 -15.13 0.00
N ILE A 349 9.50 -15.09 -0.47
CA ILE A 349 9.91 -14.37 -1.68
C ILE A 349 9.34 -14.98 -2.97
N LEU A 350 9.06 -16.29 -2.96
CA LEU A 350 8.50 -17.04 -4.07
C LEU A 350 6.99 -17.23 -3.88
N LYS A 351 6.24 -17.08 -4.97
CA LYS A 351 4.81 -17.37 -5.01
C LYS A 351 4.54 -18.34 -6.15
N VAL A 352 3.91 -19.46 -5.82
CA VAL A 352 3.53 -20.53 -6.75
C VAL A 352 2.00 -20.61 -6.83
N THR A 353 1.48 -20.66 -8.05
CA THR A 353 0.05 -20.89 -8.32
C THR A 353 -0.12 -21.91 -9.44
N TYR A 354 -1.27 -22.56 -9.47
CA TYR A 354 -1.58 -23.65 -10.38
C TYR A 354 -2.85 -23.34 -11.17
N ASP A 355 -2.77 -23.53 -12.47
CA ASP A 355 -3.94 -23.62 -13.35
C ASP A 355 -4.16 -25.09 -13.71
N SER A 356 -5.29 -25.64 -13.26
CA SER A 356 -5.62 -27.06 -13.46
C SER A 356 -6.43 -27.23 -14.74
N TYR A 357 -6.03 -28.17 -15.59
CA TYR A 357 -6.73 -28.56 -16.82
C TYR A 357 -7.05 -30.06 -16.78
N CYS A 358 -8.30 -30.39 -16.44
CA CYS A 358 -8.73 -31.75 -16.15
C CYS A 358 -9.37 -32.43 -17.38
N SER A 359 -9.40 -33.77 -17.39
CA SER A 359 -9.86 -34.57 -18.54
C SER A 359 -11.36 -34.43 -18.83
N ASN A 360 -12.15 -34.04 -17.83
CA ASN A 360 -13.57 -33.73 -17.96
C ASN A 360 -13.85 -32.33 -18.57
N GLY A 361 -12.80 -31.56 -18.92
CA GLY A 361 -12.90 -30.21 -19.44
C GLY A 361 -13.03 -29.11 -18.38
N THR A 362 -13.04 -29.44 -17.08
CA THR A 362 -13.03 -28.42 -16.03
C THR A 362 -11.65 -27.76 -15.95
N SER A 363 -11.65 -26.44 -15.80
CA SER A 363 -10.44 -25.65 -15.60
C SER A 363 -10.57 -24.77 -14.36
N ASN A 364 -9.56 -24.83 -13.51
CA ASN A 364 -9.48 -24.07 -12.25
C ASN A 364 -8.18 -23.27 -12.21
N PRO A 365 -8.17 -22.00 -12.69
CA PRO A 365 -6.98 -21.16 -12.72
C PRO A 365 -6.69 -20.48 -11.38
N GLY A 366 -5.41 -20.14 -11.16
CA GLY A 366 -4.92 -19.26 -10.11
C GLY A 366 -5.01 -19.81 -8.69
N LYS A 367 -5.10 -21.14 -8.52
CA LYS A 367 -5.25 -21.77 -7.20
C LYS A 367 -3.88 -21.99 -6.53
N PRO A 368 -3.81 -22.06 -5.19
CA PRO A 368 -2.56 -22.37 -4.47
C PRO A 368 -2.11 -23.82 -4.63
N SER A 369 -2.99 -24.71 -5.08
CA SER A 369 -2.73 -26.12 -5.39
C SER A 369 -3.45 -26.51 -6.68
N GLY A 370 -2.91 -27.47 -7.41
CA GLY A 370 -3.61 -28.08 -8.54
C GLY A 370 -4.69 -29.05 -8.04
N ASP A 371 -5.85 -29.08 -8.67
CA ASP A 371 -6.96 -29.98 -8.29
C ASP A 371 -7.75 -30.46 -9.51
N CYS A 372 -7.77 -31.78 -9.70
CA CYS A 372 -8.61 -32.48 -10.68
C CYS A 372 -9.31 -33.67 -10.02
N SER A 373 -10.59 -33.85 -10.37
CA SER A 373 -11.42 -34.96 -9.89
C SER A 373 -11.98 -35.78 -11.07
N GLY A 374 -12.30 -37.04 -10.80
CA GLY A 374 -12.85 -37.96 -11.81
C GLY A 374 -11.84 -38.50 -12.83
N VAL A 375 -10.54 -38.41 -12.53
CA VAL A 375 -9.45 -38.88 -13.40
C VAL A 375 -9.43 -40.42 -13.44
N GLN A 376 -9.70 -41.01 -14.60
CA GLN A 376 -9.73 -42.46 -14.79
C GLN A 376 -8.32 -43.02 -15.10
N ILE A 377 -8.18 -44.35 -15.09
CA ILE A 377 -6.94 -45.01 -15.51
C ILE A 377 -6.66 -44.67 -16.98
N ASN A 378 -5.42 -44.31 -17.29
CA ASN A 378 -4.92 -43.81 -18.57
C ASN A 378 -5.34 -42.38 -18.95
N ASP A 379 -6.15 -41.70 -18.12
CA ASP A 379 -6.40 -40.28 -18.31
C ASP A 379 -5.11 -39.50 -18.02
N GLN A 380 -4.91 -38.45 -18.80
CA GLN A 380 -3.87 -37.44 -18.57
C GLN A 380 -4.55 -36.12 -18.20
N VAL A 381 -4.05 -35.48 -17.15
CA VAL A 381 -4.41 -34.11 -16.77
C VAL A 381 -3.14 -33.25 -16.75
N THR A 382 -3.29 -31.96 -17.02
CA THR A 382 -2.15 -31.03 -17.10
C THR A 382 -2.35 -29.90 -16.10
N PHE A 383 -1.28 -29.58 -15.38
CA PHE A 383 -1.21 -28.44 -14.47
C PHE A 383 -0.20 -27.44 -15.01
N GLN A 384 -0.62 -26.20 -15.17
CA GLN A 384 0.26 -25.10 -15.52
C GLN A 384 0.70 -24.43 -14.22
N VAL A 385 1.99 -24.52 -13.91
CA VAL A 385 2.58 -24.01 -12.68
C VAL A 385 3.20 -22.65 -12.99
N ASN A 386 2.70 -21.61 -12.33
CA ASN A 386 3.21 -20.25 -12.43
C ASN A 386 4.03 -19.91 -11.19
N ILE A 387 5.28 -19.51 -11.37
CA ILE A 387 6.17 -19.11 -10.27
C ILE A 387 6.60 -17.66 -10.48
N THR A 388 6.50 -16.86 -9.42
CA THR A 388 6.94 -15.46 -9.38
C THR A 388 7.88 -15.24 -8.20
N ALA A 389 8.84 -14.33 -8.36
CA ALA A 389 9.70 -13.85 -7.28
C ALA A 389 9.45 -12.36 -7.07
N SER A 390 9.37 -11.91 -5.82
CA SER A 390 9.20 -10.49 -5.47
C SER A 390 10.49 -9.68 -5.60
N GLU A 391 11.64 -10.31 -5.34
CA GLU A 391 12.97 -9.71 -5.33
C GLU A 391 14.02 -10.71 -5.82
N CYS A 392 15.29 -10.30 -5.92
CA CYS A 392 16.38 -11.22 -6.23
C CYS A 392 16.75 -12.07 -5.01
N PHE A 393 17.08 -13.34 -5.25
CA PHE A 393 17.28 -14.34 -4.21
C PHE A 393 18.44 -15.26 -4.57
N ARG A 394 18.94 -16.04 -3.61
CA ARG A 394 19.90 -17.13 -3.91
C ARG A 394 19.14 -18.35 -4.40
N GLU A 395 19.79 -19.19 -5.20
CA GLU A 395 19.23 -20.45 -5.69
C GLU A 395 18.38 -21.20 -4.64
N GLN A 396 17.19 -21.67 -5.07
CA GLN A 396 16.24 -22.42 -4.23
C GLN A 396 15.86 -23.74 -4.88
N PHE A 397 15.42 -24.68 -4.05
CA PHE A 397 14.87 -25.96 -4.47
C PHE A 397 13.59 -26.26 -3.71
N PHE A 398 12.59 -26.79 -4.41
CA PHE A 398 11.38 -27.35 -3.80
C PHE A 398 10.82 -28.48 -4.66
N PHE A 399 9.89 -29.24 -4.10
CA PHE A 399 9.29 -30.38 -4.79
C PHE A 399 7.80 -30.14 -5.01
N ILE A 400 7.30 -30.52 -6.17
CA ILE A 400 5.85 -30.59 -6.46
C ILE A 400 5.46 -32.06 -6.48
N GLN A 401 4.43 -32.42 -5.74
CA GLN A 401 3.96 -33.80 -5.58
C GLN A 401 2.44 -33.86 -5.72
N ALA A 402 1.95 -34.98 -6.26
CA ALA A 402 0.54 -35.31 -6.20
C ALA A 402 0.26 -36.02 -4.86
N LEU A 403 -0.63 -35.48 -4.03
CA LEU A 403 -0.89 -36.02 -2.69
C LEU A 403 -1.35 -37.49 -2.76
N GLY A 404 -0.70 -38.36 -1.98
CA GLY A 404 -0.97 -39.80 -1.97
C GLY A 404 -0.25 -40.59 -3.06
N PHE A 405 0.55 -39.93 -3.89
CA PHE A 405 1.45 -40.53 -4.88
C PHE A 405 2.91 -40.26 -4.48
N MET A 406 3.82 -41.14 -4.91
CA MET A 406 5.24 -41.03 -4.53
C MET A 406 6.06 -40.16 -5.48
N ASP A 407 5.57 -39.94 -6.70
CA ASP A 407 6.30 -39.18 -7.70
C ASP A 407 6.35 -37.70 -7.34
N SER A 408 7.47 -37.07 -7.69
CA SER A 408 7.71 -35.66 -7.44
C SER A 408 8.46 -35.00 -8.58
N VAL A 409 8.09 -33.77 -8.90
CA VAL A 409 8.86 -32.87 -9.76
C VAL A 409 9.81 -32.07 -8.88
N THR A 410 11.11 -32.12 -9.16
CA THR A 410 12.10 -31.28 -8.50
C THR A 410 12.20 -29.96 -9.25
N VAL A 411 11.94 -28.86 -8.56
CA VAL A 411 11.99 -27.52 -9.13
C VAL A 411 13.21 -26.79 -8.57
N ARG A 412 14.13 -26.44 -9.45
CA ARG A 412 15.30 -25.61 -9.19
C ARG A 412 14.99 -24.20 -9.64
N VAL A 413 15.08 -23.22 -8.75
CA VAL A 413 14.77 -21.82 -9.06
C VAL A 413 16.02 -20.97 -8.93
N LEU A 414 16.38 -20.27 -9.99
CA LEU A 414 17.53 -19.39 -10.09
C LEU A 414 17.10 -17.93 -10.30
N PRO A 415 17.81 -16.96 -9.70
CA PRO A 415 17.57 -15.55 -9.99
C PRO A 415 18.07 -15.19 -11.40
N LEU A 416 17.30 -14.40 -12.11
CA LEU A 416 17.67 -13.78 -13.38
C LEU A 416 17.85 -12.27 -13.17
N CYS A 417 18.91 -11.93 -12.43
CA CYS A 417 19.20 -10.56 -11.98
C CYS A 417 20.54 -10.03 -12.52
N GLU A 418 21.23 -10.82 -13.33
CA GLU A 418 22.51 -10.48 -13.96
C GLU A 418 22.31 -10.30 -15.45
N CYS A 419 23.10 -9.41 -16.04
CA CYS A 419 23.04 -9.14 -17.46
C CYS A 419 24.09 -9.96 -18.21
N GLN A 420 23.64 -10.75 -19.19
CA GLN A 420 24.53 -11.39 -20.14
C GLN A 420 24.77 -10.42 -21.30
N CYS A 421 25.89 -9.72 -21.24
CA CYS A 421 26.28 -8.71 -22.22
C CYS A 421 27.40 -9.25 -23.10
N GLN A 422 27.51 -8.73 -24.33
CA GLN A 422 28.64 -9.07 -25.19
C GLN A 422 29.92 -8.45 -24.60
N GLU A 423 30.87 -9.29 -24.18
CA GLU A 423 32.17 -8.83 -23.71
C GLU A 423 32.96 -8.21 -24.87
N GLN A 424 32.93 -6.88 -24.94
CA GLN A 424 33.71 -6.11 -25.90
C GLN A 424 35.10 -5.79 -25.33
N SER A 425 35.81 -6.82 -24.87
CA SER A 425 37.11 -6.73 -24.22
C SER A 425 38.21 -6.09 -25.10
N GLN A 426 38.02 -6.04 -26.42
CA GLN A 426 38.91 -5.36 -27.36
C GLN A 426 38.87 -3.81 -27.27
N HIS A 427 37.92 -3.23 -26.54
CA HIS A 427 37.73 -1.77 -26.48
C HIS A 427 38.22 -1.11 -25.18
N HIS A 428 39.25 -1.66 -24.53
CA HIS A 428 39.85 -1.10 -23.30
C HIS A 428 40.24 0.39 -23.44
N SER A 429 40.53 0.85 -24.67
CA SER A 429 40.83 2.26 -24.97
C SER A 429 39.65 3.21 -24.78
N LEU A 430 38.39 2.74 -24.86
CA LEU A 430 37.19 3.57 -24.64
C LEU A 430 37.05 4.02 -23.18
N CYS A 431 37.53 3.21 -22.23
CA CYS A 431 37.57 3.52 -20.80
C CYS A 431 38.93 4.10 -20.37
N GLY A 432 39.60 4.82 -21.27
CA GLY A 432 40.92 5.43 -21.02
C GLY A 432 42.05 4.45 -20.68
N GLY A 433 41.84 3.14 -20.89
CA GLY A 433 42.73 2.08 -20.40
C GLY A 433 42.76 1.93 -18.87
N LYS A 434 41.77 2.52 -18.16
CA LYS A 434 41.64 2.52 -16.70
C LYS A 434 40.37 1.83 -16.20
N GLY A 435 39.74 1.04 -17.06
CA GLY A 435 38.55 0.28 -16.76
C GLY A 435 38.19 -0.70 -17.87
N ALA A 436 37.14 -1.48 -17.64
CA ALA A 436 36.61 -2.46 -18.58
C ALA A 436 35.18 -2.09 -19.00
N MET A 437 34.83 -2.34 -20.25
CA MET A 437 33.46 -2.16 -20.75
C MET A 437 32.56 -3.29 -20.28
N GLU A 438 31.43 -2.97 -19.65
CA GLU A 438 30.39 -3.91 -19.23
C GLU A 438 29.02 -3.37 -19.66
N CYS A 439 28.28 -4.12 -20.49
CA CYS A 439 26.94 -3.72 -20.95
C CYS A 439 26.84 -2.29 -21.51
N GLY A 440 27.86 -1.83 -22.25
CA GLY A 440 27.87 -0.52 -22.90
C GLY A 440 28.30 0.67 -22.03
N ILE A 441 28.65 0.45 -20.75
CA ILE A 441 29.24 1.45 -19.84
C ILE A 441 30.63 1.02 -19.36
N CYS A 442 31.44 1.97 -18.86
CA CYS A 442 32.74 1.65 -18.28
C CYS A 442 32.63 1.29 -16.80
N ARG A 443 33.29 0.19 -16.41
CA ARG A 443 33.62 -0.15 -15.03
C ARG A 443 35.05 0.27 -14.74
N CYS A 444 35.20 1.34 -13.99
CA CYS A 444 36.51 1.88 -13.66
C CYS A 444 37.24 1.03 -12.61
N ASN A 445 38.55 0.90 -12.79
CA ASN A 445 39.41 0.30 -11.79
C ASN A 445 39.41 1.15 -10.52
N SER A 446 39.78 0.55 -9.39
CA SER A 446 39.88 1.26 -8.11
C SER A 446 40.77 2.50 -8.22
N GLY A 447 40.26 3.65 -7.75
CA GLY A 447 40.94 4.96 -7.84
C GLY A 447 40.66 5.73 -9.13
N TYR A 448 39.75 5.26 -9.99
CA TYR A 448 39.26 5.99 -11.15
C TYR A 448 37.72 6.09 -11.14
N ALA A 449 37.19 7.18 -11.68
CA ALA A 449 35.77 7.45 -11.84
C ALA A 449 35.51 8.26 -13.13
N GLY A 450 34.25 8.59 -13.39
CA GLY A 450 33.83 9.22 -14.64
C GLY A 450 33.30 8.22 -15.65
N LYS A 451 32.57 8.70 -16.65
CA LYS A 451 31.85 7.87 -17.63
C LYS A 451 32.80 7.01 -18.47
N ASN A 452 34.03 7.48 -18.65
CA ASN A 452 35.11 6.86 -19.41
C ASN A 452 36.35 6.61 -18.54
N CYS A 453 36.23 6.63 -17.22
CA CYS A 453 37.32 6.46 -16.26
C CYS A 453 38.44 7.52 -16.36
N GLU A 454 38.06 8.73 -16.75
CA GLU A 454 38.94 9.88 -16.96
C GLU A 454 39.36 10.60 -15.66
N CYS A 455 38.65 10.37 -14.56
CA CYS A 455 38.86 11.05 -13.29
C CYS A 455 39.68 10.18 -12.34
N GLN A 456 40.83 10.65 -11.87
CA GLN A 456 41.58 9.98 -10.81
C GLN A 456 41.00 10.37 -9.45
N THR A 457 40.47 9.39 -8.71
CA THR A 457 39.87 9.62 -7.40
C THR A 457 40.88 9.35 -6.30
N GLN A 458 41.23 10.39 -5.53
CA GLN A 458 41.98 10.26 -4.28
C GLN A 458 41.04 9.88 -3.11
N GLY A 459 40.05 9.01 -3.34
CA GLY A 459 39.05 8.61 -2.35
C GLY A 459 37.57 8.78 -2.73
N PRO A 460 37.12 9.90 -3.34
CA PRO A 460 35.70 10.12 -3.61
C PRO A 460 35.10 9.07 -4.55
N SER A 461 33.89 8.59 -4.26
CA SER A 461 33.15 7.70 -5.14
C SER A 461 32.53 8.45 -6.33
N SER A 462 32.04 7.73 -7.35
CA SER A 462 31.32 8.35 -8.47
C SER A 462 30.10 9.14 -8.00
N GLN A 463 29.38 8.64 -6.99
CA GLN A 463 28.22 9.31 -6.39
C GLN A 463 28.61 10.59 -5.63
N ASP A 464 29.78 10.63 -4.99
CA ASP A 464 30.28 11.85 -4.32
C ASP A 464 30.67 12.93 -5.34
N LEU A 465 31.28 12.52 -6.47
CA LEU A 465 31.61 13.43 -7.58
C LEU A 465 30.34 13.99 -8.21
N GLU A 466 29.37 13.13 -8.49
CA GLU A 466 28.05 13.49 -8.99
C GLU A 466 27.30 14.44 -8.04
N GLY A 467 27.36 14.17 -6.73
CA GLY A 467 26.81 15.04 -5.70
C GLY A 467 27.44 16.44 -5.69
N SER A 468 28.74 16.53 -5.99
CA SER A 468 29.49 17.80 -6.05
C SER A 468 29.06 18.71 -7.21
N CYS A 469 28.40 18.16 -8.24
CA CYS A 469 27.83 18.90 -9.38
C CYS A 469 26.37 19.33 -9.17
N ARG A 470 25.80 19.07 -7.99
CA ARG A 470 24.49 19.57 -7.59
C ARG A 470 24.69 20.74 -6.61
N LYS A 471 23.87 21.78 -6.76
CA LYS A 471 23.88 22.91 -5.83
C LYS A 471 23.34 22.51 -4.46
N ASP A 472 22.33 21.65 -4.46
CA ASP A 472 21.70 21.02 -3.30
C ASP A 472 21.07 19.67 -3.69
N ASN A 473 20.66 18.86 -2.71
CA ASN A 473 20.10 17.51 -2.94
C ASN A 473 18.83 17.47 -3.82
N SER A 474 18.13 18.60 -3.98
CA SER A 474 16.93 18.69 -4.82
C SER A 474 17.20 19.28 -6.21
N SER A 475 18.34 19.94 -6.39
CA SER A 475 18.74 20.54 -7.66
C SER A 475 19.15 19.49 -8.69
N ILE A 476 18.84 19.74 -9.95
CA ILE A 476 19.34 18.95 -11.08
C ILE A 476 20.84 19.20 -11.29
N MET A 477 21.57 18.19 -11.75
CA MET A 477 23.01 18.26 -12.01
C MET A 477 23.33 19.42 -12.97
N CYS A 478 24.30 20.25 -12.61
CA CYS A 478 24.74 21.40 -13.41
C CYS A 478 23.60 22.27 -13.94
N SER A 479 22.51 22.40 -13.16
CA SER A 479 21.28 23.13 -13.53
C SER A 479 20.66 22.70 -14.86
N GLY A 480 21.04 21.52 -15.40
CA GLY A 480 20.65 21.05 -16.73
C GLY A 480 21.29 21.82 -17.91
N LEU A 481 22.31 22.65 -17.64
CA LEU A 481 22.97 23.53 -18.60
C LEU A 481 24.49 23.28 -18.69
N GLY A 482 24.94 22.11 -18.23
CA GLY A 482 26.34 21.71 -18.26
C GLY A 482 26.52 20.21 -18.00
N ASP A 483 27.74 19.74 -18.22
CA ASP A 483 28.14 18.35 -18.02
C ASP A 483 28.96 18.23 -16.74
N CYS A 484 28.62 17.29 -15.86
CA CYS A 484 29.45 17.01 -14.66
C CYS A 484 30.64 16.15 -15.05
N ILE A 485 31.85 16.72 -15.04
CA ILE A 485 33.09 16.03 -15.33
C ILE A 485 33.98 16.10 -14.09
N CYS A 486 34.30 14.93 -13.52
CA CYS A 486 35.16 14.82 -12.34
C CYS A 486 34.74 15.73 -11.16
N GLY A 487 33.43 15.88 -10.93
CA GLY A 487 32.87 16.69 -9.84
C GLY A 487 32.84 18.20 -10.09
N GLN A 488 33.08 18.64 -11.33
CA GLN A 488 32.97 20.03 -11.75
C GLN A 488 32.05 20.14 -12.97
N CYS A 489 31.20 21.17 -13.00
CA CYS A 489 30.32 21.41 -14.14
C CYS A 489 31.06 22.15 -15.26
N GLU A 490 31.06 21.56 -16.46
CA GLU A 490 31.45 22.22 -17.70
C GLU A 490 30.18 22.75 -18.39
N CYS A 491 30.00 24.08 -18.42
CA CYS A 491 28.76 24.69 -18.93
C CYS A 491 28.67 24.61 -20.46
N HIS A 492 27.46 24.32 -20.94
CA HIS A 492 27.20 24.23 -22.38
C HIS A 492 27.39 25.57 -23.08
N THR A 493 27.91 25.52 -24.30
CA THR A 493 27.91 26.67 -25.21
C THR A 493 26.53 26.84 -25.85
N SER A 494 26.09 28.07 -26.06
CA SER A 494 24.79 28.37 -26.66
C SER A 494 24.91 28.76 -28.13
N ASP A 495 23.95 28.31 -28.94
CA ASP A 495 23.82 28.74 -30.35
C ASP A 495 23.36 30.21 -30.49
N ILE A 496 22.75 30.77 -29.45
CA ILE A 496 22.36 32.18 -29.42
C ILE A 496 23.63 33.05 -29.34
N PRO A 497 23.84 33.98 -30.29
CA PRO A 497 25.02 34.84 -30.30
C PRO A 497 25.21 35.60 -28.99
N ASN A 498 26.45 35.61 -28.48
CA ASN A 498 26.85 36.26 -27.23
C ASN A 498 26.17 35.73 -25.96
N LYS A 499 25.44 34.61 -26.01
CA LYS A 499 24.91 33.97 -24.80
C LYS A 499 25.99 33.09 -24.17
N GLU A 500 26.38 33.45 -22.96
CA GLU A 500 27.33 32.71 -22.14
C GLU A 500 26.60 32.15 -20.92
N ILE A 501 26.80 30.85 -20.68
CA ILE A 501 26.32 30.14 -19.49
C ILE A 501 27.54 29.92 -18.59
N TYR A 502 27.41 30.27 -17.32
CA TYR A 502 28.51 30.22 -16.36
C TYR A 502 27.99 30.00 -14.94
N GLY A 503 28.92 29.90 -13.98
CA GLY A 503 28.63 29.55 -12.59
C GLY A 503 29.19 28.18 -12.25
N GLN A 504 29.33 27.89 -10.96
CA GLN A 504 29.86 26.59 -10.51
C GLN A 504 28.95 25.43 -10.92
N TYR A 505 27.65 25.70 -11.07
CA TYR A 505 26.62 24.73 -11.43
C TYR A 505 25.89 25.14 -12.71
N CYS A 506 26.51 25.99 -13.54
CA CYS A 506 25.93 26.50 -14.78
C CYS A 506 24.56 27.18 -14.60
N GLU A 507 24.35 27.78 -13.44
CA GLU A 507 23.07 28.36 -13.02
C GLU A 507 22.86 29.79 -13.54
N CYS A 508 23.92 30.43 -14.02
CA CYS A 508 23.91 31.81 -14.48
C CYS A 508 24.06 31.92 -16.00
N ASN A 509 23.51 32.99 -16.56
CA ASN A 509 23.82 33.41 -17.92
C ASN A 509 23.76 34.94 -18.04
N ASN A 510 24.19 35.45 -19.20
CA ASN A 510 24.28 36.88 -19.50
C ASN A 510 23.12 37.44 -20.35
N VAL A 511 22.01 36.71 -20.51
CA VAL A 511 20.86 37.14 -21.34
C VAL A 511 19.50 37.06 -20.65
N ASN A 512 19.36 36.24 -19.61
CA ASN A 512 18.12 36.10 -18.83
C ASN A 512 18.01 37.21 -17.78
N CYS A 513 18.01 38.46 -18.21
CA CYS A 513 17.67 39.60 -17.37
C CYS A 513 16.48 40.35 -17.95
N GLU A 514 15.92 41.28 -17.16
CA GLU A 514 14.85 42.16 -17.59
C GLU A 514 15.28 42.98 -18.83
N ARG A 515 14.35 43.15 -19.77
CA ARG A 515 14.58 43.86 -21.02
C ARG A 515 13.94 45.24 -20.97
N TYR A 516 14.64 46.20 -21.56
CA TYR A 516 14.11 47.54 -21.81
C TYR A 516 14.35 47.87 -23.28
N ASP A 517 13.30 48.37 -23.95
CA ASP A 517 13.34 48.69 -25.39
C ASP A 517 13.78 47.50 -26.26
N GLY A 518 13.30 46.30 -25.93
CA GLY A 518 13.66 45.04 -26.60
C GLY A 518 15.05 44.48 -26.26
N GLN A 519 15.91 45.26 -25.62
CA GLN A 519 17.30 44.91 -25.32
C GLN A 519 17.49 44.50 -23.86
N VAL A 520 18.33 43.50 -23.61
CA VAL A 520 18.68 43.05 -22.26
C VAL A 520 19.39 44.19 -21.51
N CYS A 521 18.89 44.54 -20.32
CA CYS A 521 19.40 45.67 -19.52
C CYS A 521 19.46 47.00 -20.29
N GLY A 522 18.53 47.21 -21.23
CA GLY A 522 18.46 48.42 -22.05
C GLY A 522 19.57 48.53 -23.11
N GLY A 523 20.33 47.47 -23.33
CA GLY A 523 21.42 47.42 -24.29
C GLY A 523 22.81 47.63 -23.66
N PRO A 524 23.87 47.30 -24.42
CA PRO A 524 25.25 47.30 -23.93
C PRO A 524 25.74 48.69 -23.49
N GLU A 525 25.14 49.77 -24.03
CA GLU A 525 25.44 51.15 -23.63
C GLU A 525 24.85 51.53 -22.27
N ARG A 526 23.85 50.80 -21.78
CA ARG A 526 23.14 51.09 -20.53
C ARG A 526 23.49 50.15 -19.40
N GLY A 527 23.76 48.88 -19.71
CA GLY A 527 24.10 47.90 -18.69
C GLY A 527 24.50 46.55 -19.27
N HIS A 528 24.90 45.64 -18.38
CA HIS A 528 25.18 44.25 -18.71
C HIS A 528 24.45 43.33 -17.73
N CYS A 529 24.00 42.18 -18.23
CA CYS A 529 23.28 41.18 -17.45
C CYS A 529 24.26 40.19 -16.83
N SER A 530 24.19 40.00 -15.51
CA SER A 530 24.91 38.94 -14.84
C SER A 530 24.01 38.21 -13.84
N CYS A 531 23.85 36.91 -14.07
CA CYS A 531 23.05 36.00 -13.25
C CYS A 531 21.67 36.54 -12.85
N GLY A 532 20.87 36.97 -13.84
CA GLY A 532 19.51 37.48 -13.62
C GLY A 532 19.40 38.93 -13.15
N ARG A 533 20.54 39.62 -12.93
CA ARG A 533 20.56 41.02 -12.50
C ARG A 533 21.25 41.92 -13.53
N CYS A 534 20.64 43.07 -13.81
CA CYS A 534 21.27 44.11 -14.61
C CYS A 534 22.22 44.97 -13.77
N PHE A 535 23.45 45.10 -14.25
CA PHE A 535 24.46 46.02 -13.73
C PHE A 535 24.51 47.24 -14.66
N CYS A 536 23.97 48.35 -14.19
CA CYS A 536 23.86 49.56 -14.99
C CYS A 536 25.17 50.34 -15.06
N ARG A 537 25.45 50.88 -16.24
CA ARG A 537 26.55 51.81 -16.46
C ARG A 537 26.25 53.16 -15.82
N TYR A 538 27.31 53.93 -15.60
CA TYR A 538 27.21 55.28 -15.03
C TYR A 538 26.18 56.13 -15.79
N GLY A 539 25.30 56.80 -15.04
CA GLY A 539 24.22 57.61 -15.61
C GLY A 539 22.91 56.86 -15.87
N PHE A 540 22.84 55.54 -15.65
CA PHE A 540 21.61 54.76 -15.74
C PHE A 540 21.27 54.04 -14.43
N VAL A 541 19.99 53.97 -14.11
CA VAL A 541 19.45 53.26 -12.93
C VAL A 541 18.19 52.49 -13.30
N GLY A 542 17.80 51.57 -12.42
CA GLY A 542 16.63 50.72 -12.59
C GLY A 542 16.99 49.24 -12.75
N SER A 543 15.99 48.37 -12.57
CA SER A 543 16.15 46.91 -12.66
C SER A 543 16.56 46.41 -14.05
N ALA A 544 16.28 47.20 -15.09
CA ALA A 544 16.65 46.96 -16.49
C ALA A 544 17.49 48.10 -17.09
N CYS A 545 18.08 48.96 -16.24
CA CYS A 545 18.81 50.18 -16.66
C CYS A 545 17.98 51.11 -17.57
N GLN A 546 16.67 51.12 -17.33
CA GLN A 546 15.68 51.82 -18.13
C GLN A 546 15.70 53.34 -17.93
N CYS A 547 16.17 53.80 -16.77
CA CYS A 547 16.11 55.20 -16.38
C CYS A 547 17.47 55.88 -16.56
N ARG A 548 17.48 57.11 -17.09
CA ARG A 548 18.64 58.01 -16.92
C ARG A 548 18.64 58.57 -15.48
N MET A 549 19.81 58.70 -14.88
CA MET A 549 19.98 59.34 -13.58
C MET A 549 19.60 60.82 -13.67
N SER A 550 18.43 61.17 -13.15
CA SER A 550 17.94 62.54 -13.01
C SER A 550 17.02 62.61 -11.79
N THR A 551 17.10 63.73 -11.06
CA THR A 551 16.18 64.07 -9.97
C THR A 551 15.27 65.25 -10.31
N SER A 552 15.40 65.85 -11.50
CA SER A 552 14.66 67.05 -11.91
C SER A 552 13.14 66.94 -11.80
N GLY A 553 12.58 65.76 -12.05
CA GLY A 553 11.14 65.47 -11.94
C GLY A 553 10.67 65.17 -10.52
N CYS A 554 11.58 65.08 -9.56
CA CYS A 554 11.30 64.81 -8.14
C CYS A 554 11.38 66.07 -7.28
N LEU A 555 11.86 67.20 -7.81
CA LEU A 555 12.02 68.45 -7.07
C LEU A 555 10.72 69.25 -7.13
N ASN A 556 10.24 69.71 -5.97
CA ASN A 556 9.15 70.69 -5.92
C ASN A 556 9.66 72.11 -6.24
N ASN A 557 8.75 73.09 -6.26
CA ASN A 557 9.11 74.49 -6.57
C ASN A 557 10.13 75.10 -5.59
N ARG A 558 10.35 74.49 -4.42
CA ARG A 558 11.34 74.88 -3.41
C ARG A 558 12.65 74.09 -3.52
N MET A 559 12.81 73.30 -4.56
CA MET A 559 13.97 72.41 -4.79
C MET A 559 14.13 71.31 -3.71
N VAL A 560 13.04 70.90 -3.05
CA VAL A 560 13.04 69.79 -2.11
C VAL A 560 12.64 68.50 -2.83
N GLU A 561 13.48 67.48 -2.75
CA GLU A 561 13.21 66.16 -3.32
C GLU A 561 12.00 65.52 -2.63
N CYS A 562 10.97 65.22 -3.42
CA CYS A 562 9.73 64.58 -2.97
C CYS A 562 9.11 65.26 -1.75
N SER A 563 9.32 66.57 -1.62
CA SER A 563 8.85 67.38 -0.50
C SER A 563 9.28 66.84 0.88
N GLY A 564 10.34 66.04 0.91
CA GLY A 564 10.84 65.34 2.10
C GLY A 564 10.05 64.08 2.49
N HIS A 565 9.03 63.67 1.74
CA HIS A 565 8.12 62.57 2.10
C HIS A 565 8.15 61.42 1.09
N GLY A 566 9.35 61.12 0.59
CA GLY A 566 9.58 60.04 -0.36
C GLY A 566 11.01 59.98 -0.84
N ARG A 567 11.29 59.03 -1.74
CA ARG A 567 12.59 58.87 -2.39
C ARG A 567 12.43 59.00 -3.90
N CYS A 568 13.33 59.74 -4.55
CA CYS A 568 13.35 59.82 -6.00
C CYS A 568 13.88 58.51 -6.60
N TYR A 569 13.06 57.87 -7.44
CA TYR A 569 13.45 56.69 -8.20
C TYR A 569 12.96 56.84 -9.63
N CYS A 570 13.88 56.69 -10.60
CA CYS A 570 13.55 56.87 -12.02
C CYS A 570 12.93 58.24 -12.33
N ASN A 571 13.46 59.32 -11.72
CA ASN A 571 12.96 60.69 -11.88
C ASN A 571 11.47 60.88 -11.48
N ARG A 572 10.95 60.01 -10.60
CA ARG A 572 9.61 60.07 -10.01
C ARG A 572 9.69 59.80 -8.51
N CYS A 573 8.84 60.44 -7.73
CA CYS A 573 8.82 60.20 -6.29
C CYS A 573 8.06 58.92 -5.93
N LEU A 574 8.71 58.04 -5.17
CA LEU A 574 8.07 57.00 -4.38
C LEU A 574 7.73 57.59 -3.02
N CYS A 575 6.45 57.90 -2.81
CA CYS A 575 5.98 58.54 -1.59
C CYS A 575 5.94 57.60 -0.39
N ASP A 576 6.22 58.14 0.79
CA ASP A 576 6.01 57.46 2.06
C ASP A 576 4.51 57.17 2.30
N PRO A 577 4.16 56.15 3.10
CA PRO A 577 2.78 55.75 3.32
C PRO A 577 1.84 56.91 3.73
N GLY A 578 0.86 57.18 2.86
CA GLY A 578 -0.18 58.20 3.05
C GLY A 578 0.05 59.49 2.25
N TYR A 579 1.25 59.73 1.72
CA TYR A 579 1.51 60.87 0.83
C TYR A 579 1.16 60.55 -0.63
N GLN A 580 0.73 61.56 -1.38
CA GLN A 580 0.25 61.38 -2.75
C GLN A 580 1.26 61.88 -3.81
N PRO A 581 1.42 61.15 -4.94
CA PRO A 581 2.21 61.61 -6.08
C PRO A 581 1.60 62.88 -6.73
N PRO A 582 2.38 63.64 -7.53
CA PRO A 582 3.71 63.30 -8.05
C PRO A 582 4.89 63.65 -7.14
N LEU A 583 4.73 64.59 -6.20
CA LEU A 583 5.82 65.13 -5.37
C LEU A 583 5.68 64.87 -3.86
N CYS A 584 4.72 64.02 -3.46
CA CYS A 584 4.50 63.65 -2.06
C CYS A 584 4.17 64.84 -1.14
N GLU A 585 3.54 65.90 -1.68
CA GLU A 585 3.21 67.11 -0.92
C GLU A 585 1.98 66.96 -0.01
N LYS A 586 1.07 66.05 -0.34
CA LYS A 586 -0.27 65.98 0.29
C LYS A 586 -0.51 64.65 0.98
N ARG A 587 -0.96 64.70 2.25
CA ARG A 587 -1.42 63.54 3.04
C ARG A 587 -2.89 63.70 3.45
N PRO A 588 -3.85 63.07 2.74
CA PRO A 588 -5.27 63.18 3.09
C PRO A 588 -5.60 62.48 4.42
N GLY A 589 -6.28 63.18 5.33
CA GLY A 589 -6.92 62.55 6.50
C GLY A 589 -6.13 62.51 7.81
N TYR A 590 -4.88 62.98 7.84
CA TYR A 590 -4.09 63.04 9.08
C TYR A 590 -4.30 64.37 9.81
N PHE A 591 -4.81 64.35 11.05
CA PHE A 591 -4.96 65.52 11.91
C PHE A 591 -3.65 65.77 12.67
N HIS A 592 -2.82 66.70 12.20
CA HIS A 592 -1.69 67.17 13.01
C HIS A 592 -2.21 67.93 14.22
N ARG A 593 -1.83 67.49 15.43
CA ARG A 593 -1.57 68.29 16.65
C ARG A 593 -2.48 69.51 16.88
N CYS A 594 -3.74 69.50 16.44
CA CYS A 594 -4.62 70.67 16.56
C CYS A 594 -4.70 71.09 18.03
N SER A 595 -4.82 70.11 18.94
CA SER A 595 -4.83 70.30 20.39
C SER A 595 -3.59 71.02 20.93
N GLU A 596 -2.41 70.85 20.33
CA GLU A 596 -1.16 71.49 20.76
C GLU A 596 -1.17 73.01 20.48
N TYR A 597 -1.81 73.42 19.38
CA TYR A 597 -1.89 74.83 18.97
C TYR A 597 -3.19 75.52 19.38
N TYR A 598 -4.05 74.83 20.16
CA TYR A 598 -5.29 75.40 20.69
C TYR A 598 -5.04 76.70 21.47
N SER A 599 -4.06 76.69 22.37
CA SER A 599 -3.71 77.83 23.20
C SER A 599 -3.19 78.99 22.34
N CYS A 600 -2.38 78.71 21.32
CA CYS A 600 -1.89 79.73 20.39
C CYS A 600 -3.00 80.35 19.54
N ALA A 601 -3.94 79.54 19.03
CA ALA A 601 -5.08 80.06 18.29
C ALA A 601 -5.93 81.00 19.15
N ARG A 602 -6.15 80.66 20.42
CA ARG A 602 -6.88 81.55 21.35
C ARG A 602 -6.08 82.81 21.67
N CYS A 603 -4.79 82.66 21.96
CA CYS A 603 -3.93 83.75 22.38
C CYS A 603 -3.72 84.80 21.29
N LEU A 604 -3.52 84.37 20.03
CA LEU A 604 -3.34 85.27 18.89
C LEU A 604 -4.63 86.01 18.51
N LYS A 605 -5.82 85.51 18.91
CA LYS A 605 -7.11 86.16 18.65
C LYS A 605 -7.41 87.32 19.61
N ASP A 606 -7.15 87.15 20.91
CA ASP A 606 -7.52 88.13 21.95
C ASP A 606 -6.58 89.35 22.04
N ASN A 607 -5.61 89.47 21.11
CA ASN A 607 -4.62 90.54 20.99
C ASN A 607 -3.98 90.98 22.33
N SER A 608 -3.94 90.07 23.30
CA SER A 608 -3.44 90.28 24.65
C SER A 608 -1.93 90.02 24.62
N ALA A 609 -1.18 91.04 24.23
CA ALA A 609 0.25 91.01 23.91
C ALA A 609 1.18 90.42 25.01
N ILE A 610 0.68 90.12 26.21
CA ILE A 610 1.51 89.78 27.38
C ILE A 610 1.64 88.27 27.62
N LYS A 611 0.82 87.38 27.01
CA LYS A 611 0.84 85.94 27.33
C LYS A 611 1.16 84.94 26.20
N CYS A 612 1.34 85.34 24.95
CA CYS A 612 1.57 84.38 23.85
C CYS A 612 3.04 83.99 23.60
N ARG A 613 3.92 84.10 24.62
CA ARG A 613 5.37 83.93 24.43
C ARG A 613 5.75 82.52 23.91
N GLU A 614 4.96 81.50 24.22
CA GLU A 614 5.15 80.13 23.70
C GLU A 614 4.83 79.99 22.21
N CYS A 615 4.09 80.93 21.61
CA CYS A 615 3.63 80.88 20.23
C CYS A 615 4.49 81.72 19.26
N TRP A 616 5.66 82.20 19.72
CA TRP A 616 6.46 83.21 19.00
C TRP A 616 6.94 82.77 17.61
N ASN A 617 7.05 81.45 17.37
CA ASN A 617 7.48 80.88 16.11
C ASN A 617 6.37 80.78 15.04
N LEU A 618 5.12 81.08 15.38
CA LEU A 618 4.00 80.99 14.45
C LEU A 618 3.74 82.34 13.78
N LEU A 619 3.87 82.38 12.46
CA LEU A 619 3.41 83.50 11.65
C LEU A 619 1.88 83.50 11.57
N PHE A 620 1.26 84.59 11.97
CA PHE A 620 -0.16 84.80 11.71
C PHE A 620 -0.37 85.09 10.22
N SER A 621 -1.15 84.25 9.54
CA SER A 621 -1.51 84.43 8.15
C SER A 621 -2.88 85.08 8.02
N ASN A 622 -3.01 86.02 7.08
CA ASN A 622 -4.29 86.62 6.71
C ASN A 622 -5.03 85.85 5.62
N THR A 623 -4.37 84.87 5.00
CA THR A 623 -4.96 84.07 3.91
C THR A 623 -5.27 82.65 4.39
N PRO A 624 -6.47 82.12 4.10
CA PRO A 624 -6.82 80.76 4.46
C PRO A 624 -5.98 79.75 3.68
N PHE A 625 -5.34 78.84 4.39
CA PHE A 625 -4.65 77.70 3.80
C PHE A 625 -5.68 76.69 3.29
N SER A 626 -5.40 76.04 2.15
CA SER A 626 -6.21 74.94 1.58
C SER A 626 -6.13 73.62 2.39
N ASN A 627 -5.95 73.71 3.70
CA ASN A 627 -5.78 72.60 4.63
C ASN A 627 -7.03 72.42 5.51
N LYS A 628 -7.19 71.22 6.10
CA LYS A 628 -8.30 70.93 7.02
C LYS A 628 -8.28 71.87 8.23
N THR A 629 -9.48 72.31 8.64
CA THR A 629 -9.73 73.28 9.70
C THR A 629 -9.71 72.61 11.09
N CYS A 630 -8.86 73.10 11.99
CA CYS A 630 -8.88 72.81 13.42
C CYS A 630 -9.96 73.65 14.12
N MET A 631 -10.44 73.17 15.27
CA MET A 631 -11.46 73.84 16.08
C MET A 631 -10.96 73.95 17.53
N THR A 632 -11.21 75.08 18.16
CA THR A 632 -10.88 75.32 19.57
C THR A 632 -11.94 74.70 20.49
N GLU A 633 -11.59 74.44 21.75
CA GLU A 633 -12.58 74.18 22.81
C GLU A 633 -13.56 75.35 22.97
N ARG A 634 -14.71 75.02 23.55
CA ARG A 634 -15.82 75.95 23.77
C ARG A 634 -15.38 77.07 24.71
N ASP A 635 -15.57 78.31 24.31
CA ASP A 635 -15.43 79.46 25.20
C ASP A 635 -16.60 79.55 26.19
N SER A 636 -16.55 80.54 27.09
CA SER A 636 -17.60 80.81 28.08
C SER A 636 -18.97 81.14 27.46
N GLU A 637 -19.01 81.53 26.19
CA GLU A 637 -20.24 81.84 25.44
C GLU A 637 -20.77 80.62 24.66
N GLY A 638 -20.08 79.49 24.71
CA GLY A 638 -20.53 78.28 24.02
C GLY A 638 -20.05 78.19 22.56
N CYS A 639 -19.10 79.02 22.15
CA CYS A 639 -18.63 79.10 20.77
C CYS A 639 -17.25 78.46 20.57
N TRP A 640 -16.98 77.99 19.35
CA TRP A 640 -15.64 77.55 18.94
C TRP A 640 -15.09 78.45 17.83
N THR A 641 -13.82 78.82 17.99
CA THR A 641 -12.99 79.46 16.96
C THR A 641 -12.34 78.39 16.08
N THR A 642 -12.31 78.63 14.77
CA THR A 642 -11.73 77.71 13.79
C THR A 642 -10.41 78.27 13.22
N TYR A 643 -9.40 77.42 13.00
CA TYR A 643 -8.08 77.83 12.51
C TYR A 643 -7.46 76.76 11.59
N THR A 644 -6.52 77.13 10.73
CA THR A 644 -5.76 76.21 9.88
C THR A 644 -4.26 76.41 10.10
N LEU A 645 -3.52 75.29 10.06
CA LEU A 645 -2.07 75.26 10.25
C LEU A 645 -1.38 74.93 8.93
N TYR A 646 -0.24 75.58 8.67
CA TYR A 646 0.60 75.34 7.51
C TYR A 646 1.96 74.78 7.93
N GLN A 647 2.35 73.66 7.32
CA GLN A 647 3.61 72.97 7.52
C GLN A 647 4.24 72.70 6.15
N PRO A 648 5.29 73.43 5.75
CA PRO A 648 5.99 73.14 4.51
C PRO A 648 6.93 71.93 4.68
N ASP A 649 6.83 70.93 3.79
CA ASP A 649 7.75 69.79 3.70
C ASP A 649 7.91 69.03 5.04
N GLN A 650 9.16 68.77 5.48
CA GLN A 650 9.51 68.21 6.80
C GLN A 650 9.84 69.29 7.86
N SER A 651 9.46 70.55 7.67
CA SER A 651 9.69 71.59 8.68
C SER A 651 8.61 71.59 9.77
N ASP A 652 8.85 72.29 10.88
CA ASP A 652 7.83 72.52 11.90
C ASP A 652 6.69 73.40 11.37
N ILE A 653 5.50 73.29 11.98
CA ILE A 653 4.37 74.16 11.68
C ILE A 653 4.78 75.61 11.93
N ASN A 654 4.76 76.43 10.88
CA ASN A 654 5.32 77.79 10.94
C ASN A 654 4.25 78.89 10.82
N SER A 655 3.04 78.56 10.36
CA SER A 655 2.01 79.57 10.13
C SER A 655 0.62 79.09 10.55
N ILE A 656 -0.15 80.00 11.12
CA ILE A 656 -1.53 79.77 11.58
C ILE A 656 -2.46 80.84 10.98
N TYR A 657 -3.58 80.39 10.43
CA TYR A 657 -4.66 81.26 9.96
C TYR A 657 -5.87 81.03 10.88
N ILE A 658 -6.42 82.09 11.46
CA ILE A 658 -7.56 81.99 12.38
C ILE A 658 -8.78 82.62 11.70
N LYS A 659 -9.86 81.85 11.57
CA LYS A 659 -11.09 82.31 10.95
C LYS A 659 -11.86 83.17 11.94
N GLU A 660 -12.26 84.36 11.49
CA GLU A 660 -12.90 85.37 12.32
C GLU A 660 -14.30 84.95 12.80
N SER A 661 -15.03 84.16 12.00
CA SER A 661 -16.37 83.68 12.32
C SER A 661 -16.36 82.69 13.51
N LEU A 662 -16.99 83.06 14.62
CA LEU A 662 -17.34 82.13 15.70
C LEU A 662 -18.51 81.26 15.24
N VAL A 663 -18.44 79.97 15.55
CA VAL A 663 -19.58 79.08 15.40
C VAL A 663 -20.08 78.76 16.80
N CYS A 664 -21.24 79.30 17.13
CA CYS A 664 -21.89 79.18 18.42
C CYS A 664 -23.07 78.21 18.28
N ALA A 665 -23.25 77.32 19.26
CA ALA A 665 -24.39 76.40 19.23
C ALA A 665 -25.70 77.16 19.54
N GLU A 666 -26.58 77.29 18.55
CA GLU A 666 -27.96 77.72 18.79
C GLU A 666 -28.66 76.68 19.69
N ILE A 667 -29.16 77.13 20.84
CA ILE A 667 -29.93 76.28 21.76
C ILE A 667 -31.29 75.99 21.11
N SER A 668 -31.35 74.88 20.37
CA SER A 668 -32.54 74.46 19.62
C SER A 668 -33.63 73.92 20.54
N ASN A 669 -34.71 74.69 20.75
CA ASN A 669 -35.93 74.29 21.48
C ASN A 669 -36.73 73.14 20.83
N THR A 670 -36.24 72.51 19.75
CA THR A 670 -36.90 71.35 19.12
C THR A 670 -36.74 70.04 19.91
N THR A 671 -35.81 69.97 20.85
CA THR A 671 -35.60 68.76 21.68
C THR A 671 -36.72 68.53 22.68
N ILE A 672 -37.42 69.58 23.12
CA ILE A 672 -38.56 69.44 24.06
C ILE A 672 -39.80 68.89 23.32
N LEU A 673 -40.06 69.33 22.08
CA LEU A 673 -41.24 68.88 21.32
C LEU A 673 -41.14 67.40 20.91
N LEU A 674 -39.95 66.93 20.51
CA LEU A 674 -39.75 65.51 20.15
C LEU A 674 -39.85 64.59 21.37
N GLY A 675 -39.32 65.01 22.53
CA GLY A 675 -39.42 64.27 23.79
C GLY A 675 -40.87 64.10 24.27
N VAL A 676 -41.70 65.14 24.12
CA VAL A 676 -43.14 65.07 24.46
C VAL A 676 -43.88 64.12 23.51
N ILE A 677 -43.61 64.16 22.21
CA ILE A 677 -44.27 63.28 21.23
C ILE A 677 -43.92 61.80 21.51
N VAL A 678 -42.64 61.50 21.76
CA VAL A 678 -42.19 60.14 22.08
C VAL A 678 -42.74 59.66 23.42
N GLY A 679 -42.76 60.53 24.44
CA GLY A 679 -43.32 60.21 25.76
C GLY A 679 -44.81 59.90 25.71
N VAL A 680 -45.59 60.68 24.96
CA VAL A 680 -47.04 60.44 24.77
C VAL A 680 -47.27 59.15 23.99
N LEU A 681 -46.50 58.87 22.93
CA LEU A 681 -46.61 57.62 22.17
C LEU A 681 -46.30 56.40 23.03
N LEU A 682 -45.25 56.46 23.87
CA LEU A 682 -44.90 55.37 24.78
C LEU A 682 -45.98 55.15 25.85
N ALA A 683 -46.57 56.22 26.39
CA ALA A 683 -47.66 56.11 27.36
C ALA A 683 -48.93 55.46 26.76
N VAL A 684 -49.28 55.80 25.51
CA VAL A 684 -50.41 55.19 24.78
C VAL A 684 -50.15 53.71 24.53
N ILE A 685 -48.93 53.34 24.10
CA ILE A 685 -48.55 51.94 23.88
C ILE A 685 -48.61 51.15 25.20
N PHE A 686 -48.11 51.71 26.30
CA PHE A 686 -48.16 51.05 27.61
C PHE A 686 -49.60 50.82 28.09
N LEU A 687 -50.49 51.80 27.91
CA LEU A 687 -51.91 51.66 28.24
C LEU A 687 -52.61 50.61 27.37
N LEU A 688 -52.29 50.55 26.07
CA LEU A 688 -52.83 49.52 25.17
C LEU A 688 -52.36 48.12 25.54
N VAL A 689 -51.07 47.97 25.88
CA VAL A 689 -50.51 46.68 26.34
C VAL A 689 -51.13 46.27 27.68
N TYR A 690 -51.28 47.21 28.62
CA TYR A 690 -51.94 46.96 29.89
C TYR A 690 -53.41 46.53 29.71
N CYS A 691 -54.17 47.24 28.87
CA CYS A 691 -55.53 46.84 28.51
C CYS A 691 -55.58 45.46 27.85
N MET A 692 -54.66 45.14 26.94
CA MET A 692 -54.59 43.84 26.27
C MET A 692 -54.27 42.70 27.25
N VAL A 693 -53.37 42.93 28.20
CA VAL A 693 -53.02 41.95 29.25
C VAL A 693 -54.18 41.77 30.22
N TYR A 694 -54.85 42.85 30.63
CA TYR A 694 -55.99 42.78 31.53
C TYR A 694 -57.22 42.10 30.87
N LEU A 695 -57.49 42.39 29.60
CA LEU A 695 -58.55 41.74 28.83
C LEU A 695 -58.24 40.25 28.54
N LYS A 696 -56.97 39.87 28.32
CA LYS A 696 -56.58 38.45 28.22
C LYS A 696 -56.60 37.71 29.55
N GLY A 697 -56.39 38.41 30.67
CA GLY A 697 -56.49 37.84 32.01
C GLY A 697 -57.92 37.42 32.38
N THR A 698 -58.91 38.21 31.97
CA THR A 698 -60.33 37.94 32.28
C THR A 698 -60.95 36.84 31.39
N GLN A 699 -60.45 36.61 30.17
CA GLN A 699 -60.98 35.56 29.30
C GLN A 699 -60.49 34.13 29.61
N LYS A 700 -59.39 33.95 30.36
CA LYS A 700 -58.90 32.62 30.75
C LYS A 700 -59.50 32.07 32.05
N ALA A 701 -60.30 32.85 32.78
CA ALA A 701 -61.04 32.38 33.95
C ALA A 701 -62.38 31.69 33.63
N ALA A 702 -62.83 31.69 32.37
CA ALA A 702 -64.12 31.12 31.99
C ALA A 702 -63.97 30.16 30.79
N LYS A 703 -63.38 28.97 31.01
CA LYS A 703 -63.54 27.76 30.18
C LYS A 703 -62.83 26.54 30.81
N LEU A 704 -63.54 25.84 31.70
CA LEU A 704 -63.28 24.45 32.11
C LEU A 704 -64.64 23.69 32.09
N PRO A 705 -64.69 22.35 31.96
CA PRO A 705 -65.21 21.71 30.75
C PRO A 705 -66.41 20.79 31.02
N ARG A 706 -67.27 20.60 30.02
CA ARG A 706 -68.34 19.58 30.05
C ARG A 706 -67.97 18.41 29.13
N LYS A 707 -67.89 17.23 29.75
CA LYS A 707 -67.66 15.88 29.18
C LYS A 707 -68.86 15.36 28.37
N GLY A 708 -68.57 14.47 27.41
CA GLY A 708 -69.47 13.50 26.76
C GLY A 708 -69.71 13.82 25.28
N GLY A 709 -69.57 12.93 24.30
CA GLY A 709 -69.23 11.51 24.23
C GLY A 709 -69.43 11.01 22.78
N ALA A 710 -68.72 9.94 22.43
CA ALA A 710 -68.98 8.92 21.38
C ALA A 710 -68.74 9.18 19.87
N GLN A 711 -67.95 8.25 19.30
CA GLN A 711 -67.97 7.64 17.94
C GLN A 711 -67.56 8.50 16.73
N SER A 712 -66.89 8.02 15.68
CA SER A 712 -66.29 6.73 15.28
C SER A 712 -65.56 6.97 13.93
N THR A 713 -64.43 6.27 13.71
CA THR A 713 -63.88 5.79 12.41
C THR A 713 -63.70 6.74 11.20
N LEU A 714 -62.45 6.90 10.73
CA LEU A 714 -62.01 6.34 9.42
C LEU A 714 -60.47 6.30 9.30
N ALA A 715 -60.01 5.28 8.59
CA ALA A 715 -58.66 4.79 8.33
C ALA A 715 -57.63 5.78 7.76
N GLN A 716 -56.32 5.54 8.04
CA GLN A 716 -55.38 5.01 7.03
C GLN A 716 -53.99 4.68 7.62
N GLN A 717 -53.40 3.62 7.05
CA GLN A 717 -52.26 2.80 7.50
C GLN A 717 -50.87 3.49 7.56
N PRO A 718 -49.95 2.97 8.39
CA PRO A 718 -48.57 3.44 8.53
C PRO A 718 -47.59 2.67 7.61
N HIS A 719 -46.63 3.42 7.06
CA HIS A 719 -45.54 2.90 6.24
C HIS A 719 -44.39 2.40 7.14
N PHE A 720 -44.06 1.12 7.01
CA PHE A 720 -42.89 0.47 7.61
C PHE A 720 -41.61 0.99 6.97
N GLN A 721 -40.56 1.21 7.77
CA GLN A 721 -39.20 1.49 7.31
C GLN A 721 -38.22 0.68 8.17
N GLU A 722 -37.41 -0.12 7.48
CA GLU A 722 -36.61 -1.23 7.99
C GLU A 722 -35.22 -0.75 8.50
N PRO A 723 -34.60 -1.39 9.51
CA PRO A 723 -33.46 -0.82 10.24
C PRO A 723 -32.10 -1.28 9.68
N HIS A 724 -31.20 -0.33 9.49
CA HIS A 724 -29.81 -0.56 9.10
C HIS A 724 -28.98 -1.15 10.25
N HIS A 725 -28.38 -2.31 9.99
CA HIS A 725 -27.33 -2.95 10.80
C HIS A 725 -26.09 -2.04 10.89
N VAL A 726 -25.65 -1.77 12.11
CA VAL A 726 -24.36 -1.12 12.43
C VAL A 726 -23.45 -2.17 13.07
N GLU A 727 -22.31 -2.44 12.44
CA GLU A 727 -21.28 -3.38 12.86
C GLU A 727 -20.37 -2.76 13.95
N PRO A 728 -19.91 -3.53 14.97
CA PRO A 728 -19.21 -2.97 16.13
C PRO A 728 -17.70 -2.88 15.93
N VAL A 729 -17.16 -1.68 16.16
CA VAL A 729 -15.73 -1.35 16.18
C VAL A 729 -15.10 -1.79 17.51
N TRP A 730 -14.08 -2.64 17.43
CA TRP A 730 -13.28 -3.11 18.56
C TRP A 730 -12.20 -2.10 18.92
N ASN A 731 -12.42 -1.33 19.99
CA ASN A 731 -11.38 -0.49 20.62
C ASN A 731 -10.60 -1.32 21.65
N GLN A 732 -9.33 -1.57 21.37
CA GLN A 732 -8.40 -2.25 22.27
C GLN A 732 -7.56 -1.21 23.01
N GLU A 733 -8.03 -0.80 24.19
CA GLU A 733 -7.30 0.07 25.12
C GLU A 733 -6.12 -0.69 25.75
N ARG A 734 -4.91 -0.22 25.44
CA ARG A 734 -3.67 -0.64 26.10
C ARG A 734 -3.60 0.02 27.48
N GLN A 735 -3.91 -0.74 28.52
CA GLN A 735 -3.63 -0.37 29.91
C GLN A 735 -2.13 -0.45 30.17
N GLY A 736 -1.49 0.72 30.32
CA GLY A 736 -0.19 0.84 30.98
C GLY A 736 -0.37 0.61 32.47
N THR A 737 0.21 -0.48 32.97
CA THR A 737 0.39 -0.73 34.41
C THR A 737 1.85 -0.43 34.73
N GLN A 738 2.01 0.46 35.72
CA GLN A 738 3.20 0.90 36.48
C GLN A 738 4.60 0.49 36.02
#